data_AF-A0A1I2M4L4-F1
#
_entry.id   AF-A0A1I2M4L4-F1
#
_cell.length_a   1.000
_cell.length_b   1.000
_cell.length_c   1.000
_cell.angle_alpha   90.00
_cell.angle_beta   90.00
_cell.angle_gamma   90.00
#
_symmetry.space_group_name_H-M   'P 1'
#
loop_
_entity.id
_entity.type
_entity.pdbx_description
1 polymer ?
#
loop_
_entity_poly.entity_id
_entity_poly.type
_entity_poly.pdbx_seq_one_letter_code
_entity_poly.pdbx_strand_id
1 'polypeptide(L)'
;MSAVSTAGTTSTPSIQRLARNGILNLAGTLVGGAASIALVVVVANGVPQDVAGLLFAATSFFLIVTAISGLGTDVGLAHTIQRQLAVGSLAGAVRTVWIALRPVLGLSVVAAVAVWLAAPWLATVLGSGDGGGAASVQHGATMTAMLRVLAVSLPVATAYDTILAATQAHQTMRPNVIVEKLGRLPGQILCIAVVLLLGAGPVWLAVAWVAPYAVGLVGVAWWYRSIVAALRSAPAGDAPGEGPVDAAPAATLARDFWGFTAPRALGRICQVALQRSDIVLVAALLSPRDAAVYTAATRFLVLGQLGVQAIQQVLQPQLAALFARADLAGVRESFSASTAWLMALAWPIYLCSAVAAPVLLKVFGGGYEAGRATVVILALTMLATTATGSVDVVLLMAGRSRQSLVNNAAALVVDVVLVVVLVPRLGITGAAVAWAAALAVRNSLPMLQVRRAYGVMSFGPAVLWVAAAATLCFGVVPLLVHLVAPMNVGVVIGWLVPMCLVYAALLWKGRHHLQLGAFRTALASVPLARIGTPVRRLHGRARQTAGQGLLAGVGALRRLPLPHGARVALSTLVLRRPGLARVPLDRLLLGIQDGVPATTYAAEFDDLLWASTPIARGPHAGLLRLAADHRAHGDGELTDEAILASPYAEHARRCLRLTGRYFWATDERGVVEVARSFLARASVTDPSEDVPSPVAVGTAVGTAVATGGAATEGAAGPVPTTGSAVEAAAGPSADDGGGEEEEEEEPVRAGQSGASDPVLVAPIRDSDCFQVLDGHHRLALLAHRGAESASVKVKRVPVTTPLQDLLGQMSWIGGKKELYQPIDAPELQRSWTTVRRCTDRLSMMERRLAAEGVDGPGHSYLDVACCYGWFVHQLGQRGFAAEGIERDPLAPRLAAGIYGLDPARITTGDAVDFLRAARDAGRTWDVVSCFSLLHHFVLGRASVSAEELAGLLDSVTGRVLFLDTGQEHEAWFARSLRGWDTEHVARFLTTHTGFDRVVDLGPDEDAVAPYADNYGRHLFAGIRTAGQRDAQR
;
A
#
# COMPACT_ATOMS: atom_id res chain seq x y z
N MET A 1 -25.79 -38.69 -2.64
CA MET A 1 -26.18 -37.78 -3.74
C MET A 1 -26.60 -36.47 -3.11
N SER A 2 -25.94 -35.32 -3.21
CA SER A 2 -24.74 -34.89 -3.95
C SER A 2 -24.20 -33.66 -3.20
N ALA A 3 -22.88 -33.52 -3.11
CA ALA A 3 -22.14 -32.64 -2.21
C ALA A 3 -22.39 -31.12 -2.40
N VAL A 4 -22.42 -30.39 -1.28
CA VAL A 4 -22.15 -28.94 -1.24
C VAL A 4 -20.89 -28.73 -0.39
N SER A 5 -19.80 -28.41 -1.08
CA SER A 5 -18.48 -28.11 -0.52
C SER A 5 -18.45 -26.71 0.09
N THR A 6 -18.05 -26.60 1.35
CA THR A 6 -17.79 -25.36 2.09
C THR A 6 -16.39 -24.83 1.74
N ALA A 7 -16.33 -23.82 0.87
CA ALA A 7 -15.09 -23.13 0.51
C ALA A 7 -14.60 -22.22 1.65
N GLY A 8 -13.43 -22.53 2.22
CA GLY A 8 -12.73 -21.71 3.20
C GLY A 8 -12.20 -20.40 2.59
N THR A 9 -12.38 -19.30 3.32
CA THR A 9 -11.90 -17.96 2.92
C THR A 9 -10.40 -17.82 3.11
N THR A 10 -9.64 -18.25 2.11
CA THR A 10 -8.28 -17.78 1.84
C THR A 10 -8.27 -16.26 1.75
N SER A 11 -7.33 -15.58 2.40
CA SER A 11 -7.15 -14.13 2.23
C SER A 11 -6.86 -13.87 0.76
N THR A 12 -7.87 -13.32 0.08
CA THR A 12 -7.98 -13.49 -1.36
C THR A 12 -6.85 -12.70 -2.04
N PRO A 13 -6.12 -13.28 -3.00
CA PRO A 13 -5.10 -12.58 -3.79
C PRO A 13 -5.63 -11.34 -4.55
N SER A 14 -6.94 -11.05 -4.49
CA SER A 14 -7.60 -9.85 -5.01
C SER A 14 -7.27 -8.58 -4.21
N ILE A 15 -7.27 -8.62 -2.87
CA ILE A 15 -7.11 -7.41 -2.02
C ILE A 15 -5.67 -6.87 -2.13
N GLN A 16 -4.68 -7.77 -2.09
CA GLN A 16 -3.28 -7.39 -2.24
C GLN A 16 -2.95 -6.87 -3.65
N ARG A 17 -3.59 -7.43 -4.69
CA ARG A 17 -3.50 -6.92 -6.07
C ARG A 17 -4.15 -5.54 -6.17
N LEU A 18 -5.31 -5.33 -5.58
CA LEU A 18 -6.05 -4.06 -5.57
C LEU A 18 -5.23 -2.95 -4.88
N ALA A 19 -4.65 -3.23 -3.72
CA ALA A 19 -3.85 -2.26 -2.97
C ALA A 19 -2.53 -1.87 -3.68
N ARG A 20 -1.85 -2.84 -4.32
CA ARG A 20 -0.67 -2.57 -5.16
C ARG A 20 -1.01 -1.71 -6.38
N ASN A 21 -2.15 -1.97 -6.99
CA ASN A 21 -2.64 -1.24 -8.15
C ASN A 21 -3.04 0.21 -7.79
N GLY A 22 -3.64 0.42 -6.61
CA GLY A 22 -3.99 1.76 -6.10
C GLY A 22 -2.77 2.66 -5.90
N ILE A 23 -1.70 2.14 -5.28
CA ILE A 23 -0.46 2.92 -5.07
C ILE A 23 0.23 3.27 -6.39
N LEU A 24 0.32 2.31 -7.32
CA LEU A 24 0.88 2.57 -8.64
C LEU A 24 0.12 3.70 -9.34
N ASN A 25 -1.20 3.68 -9.26
CA ASN A 25 -2.06 4.69 -9.85
C ASN A 25 -1.85 6.08 -9.21
N LEU A 26 -1.72 6.15 -7.87
CA LEU A 26 -1.44 7.41 -7.18
C LEU A 26 -0.08 8.01 -7.57
N ALA A 27 0.97 7.18 -7.56
CA ALA A 27 2.31 7.61 -7.98
C ALA A 27 2.32 8.07 -9.46
N GLY A 28 1.67 7.31 -10.35
CA GLY A 28 1.51 7.70 -11.74
C GLY A 28 0.73 9.00 -11.91
N THR A 29 -0.30 9.23 -11.10
CA THR A 29 -1.09 10.47 -11.15
C THR A 29 -0.28 11.68 -10.70
N LEU A 30 0.55 11.55 -9.65
CA LEU A 30 1.48 12.59 -9.21
C LEU A 30 2.50 12.93 -10.31
N VAL A 31 3.14 11.92 -10.90
CA VAL A 31 4.11 12.12 -11.99
C VAL A 31 3.43 12.73 -13.21
N GLY A 32 2.23 12.28 -13.57
CA GLY A 32 1.47 12.84 -14.68
C GLY A 32 1.04 14.29 -14.45
N GLY A 33 0.66 14.65 -13.22
CA GLY A 33 0.35 16.02 -12.84
C GLY A 33 1.57 16.94 -12.98
N ALA A 34 2.72 16.51 -12.45
CA ALA A 34 3.98 17.24 -12.58
C ALA A 34 4.43 17.38 -14.05
N ALA A 35 4.35 16.30 -14.83
CA ALA A 35 4.64 16.32 -16.26
C ALA A 35 3.70 17.26 -17.02
N SER A 36 2.42 17.32 -16.68
CA SER A 36 1.50 18.27 -17.31
C SER A 36 1.84 19.73 -17.01
N ILE A 37 2.36 20.05 -15.83
CA ILE A 37 2.83 21.41 -15.51
C ILE A 37 4.13 21.69 -16.27
N ALA A 38 5.08 20.76 -16.23
CA ALA A 38 6.36 20.87 -16.92
C ALA A 38 6.17 21.08 -18.44
N LEU A 39 5.21 20.38 -19.06
CA LEU A 39 4.85 20.58 -20.46
C LEU A 39 4.47 22.04 -20.76
N VAL A 40 3.63 22.65 -19.92
CA VAL A 40 3.22 24.05 -20.09
C VAL A 40 4.40 24.99 -19.87
N VAL A 41 5.27 24.72 -18.89
CA VAL A 41 6.50 25.50 -18.64
C VAL A 41 7.43 25.46 -19.85
N VAL A 42 7.68 24.26 -20.42
CA VAL A 42 8.55 24.08 -21.59
C VAL A 42 8.01 24.83 -22.80
N VAL A 43 6.70 24.73 -23.08
CA VAL A 43 6.08 25.47 -24.17
C VAL A 43 6.13 26.97 -23.91
N ALA A 44 5.73 27.43 -22.72
CA ALA A 44 5.64 28.85 -22.39
C ALA A 44 6.98 29.59 -22.44
N ASN A 45 8.08 28.93 -22.06
CA ASN A 45 9.43 29.49 -22.15
C ASN A 45 10.11 29.24 -23.50
N GLY A 46 9.65 28.23 -24.26
CA GLY A 46 10.27 27.80 -25.50
C GLY A 46 9.78 28.54 -26.74
N VAL A 47 8.56 29.09 -26.71
CA VAL A 47 7.97 29.81 -27.85
C VAL A 47 7.30 31.12 -27.42
N PRO A 48 7.10 32.06 -28.36
CA PRO A 48 6.29 33.25 -28.14
C PRO A 48 4.87 32.94 -27.61
N GLN A 49 4.32 33.84 -26.78
CA GLN A 49 3.04 33.63 -26.08
C GLN A 49 1.85 33.40 -27.02
N ASP A 50 1.84 34.04 -28.19
CA ASP A 50 0.87 33.83 -29.25
C ASP A 50 0.93 32.39 -29.79
N VAL A 51 2.12 31.88 -30.11
CA VAL A 51 2.31 30.50 -30.58
C VAL A 51 1.94 29.47 -29.52
N ALA A 52 2.35 29.71 -28.26
CA ALA A 52 1.96 28.87 -27.12
C ALA A 52 0.43 28.83 -26.98
N GLY A 53 -0.21 29.99 -27.14
CA GLY A 53 -1.65 30.17 -27.14
C GLY A 53 -2.37 29.35 -28.19
N LEU A 54 -1.90 29.43 -29.45
CA LEU A 54 -2.44 28.64 -30.56
C LEU A 54 -2.36 27.14 -30.26
N LEU A 55 -1.22 26.67 -29.74
CA LEU A 55 -1.04 25.25 -29.37
C LEU A 55 -2.00 24.84 -28.24
N PHE A 56 -2.11 25.63 -27.17
CA PHE A 56 -2.98 25.31 -26.04
C PHE A 56 -4.47 25.33 -26.41
N ALA A 57 -4.89 26.27 -27.26
CA ALA A 57 -6.24 26.32 -27.78
C ALA A 57 -6.54 25.12 -28.70
N ALA A 58 -5.66 24.84 -29.66
CA ALA A 58 -5.82 23.71 -30.59
C ALA A 58 -5.86 22.35 -29.86
N THR A 59 -4.96 22.14 -28.90
CA THR A 59 -4.93 20.91 -28.10
C THR A 59 -6.12 20.80 -27.14
N SER A 60 -6.61 21.91 -26.58
CA SER A 60 -7.82 21.91 -25.74
C SER A 60 -9.08 21.58 -26.55
N PHE A 61 -9.23 22.17 -27.74
CA PHE A 61 -10.29 21.82 -28.69
C PHE A 61 -10.21 20.35 -29.09
N PHE A 62 -9.02 19.86 -29.44
CA PHE A 62 -8.80 18.44 -29.75
C PHE A 62 -9.25 17.52 -28.61
N LEU A 63 -8.91 17.81 -27.36
CA LEU A 63 -9.32 16.99 -26.21
C LEU A 63 -10.85 16.99 -25.99
N ILE A 64 -11.55 18.08 -26.30
CA ILE A 64 -13.02 18.13 -26.27
C ILE A 64 -13.59 17.20 -27.36
N VAL A 65 -13.08 17.29 -28.59
CA VAL A 65 -13.52 16.44 -29.70
C VAL A 65 -13.21 14.96 -29.42
N THR A 66 -12.06 14.65 -28.81
CA THR A 66 -11.71 13.30 -28.35
C THR A 66 -12.69 12.77 -27.31
N ALA A 67 -13.09 13.61 -26.33
CA ALA A 67 -14.07 13.20 -25.31
C ALA A 67 -15.46 12.92 -25.91
N ILE A 68 -15.90 13.71 -26.89
CA ILE A 68 -17.15 13.47 -27.64
C ILE A 68 -17.05 12.17 -28.45
N SER A 69 -15.95 12.01 -29.18
CA SER A 69 -15.72 10.84 -30.05
C SER A 69 -15.53 9.54 -29.27
N GLY A 70 -15.02 9.62 -28.04
CA GLY A 70 -14.80 8.47 -27.16
C GLY A 70 -16.07 7.90 -26.52
N LEU A 71 -17.24 8.56 -26.65
CA LEU A 71 -18.55 8.07 -26.22
C LEU A 71 -18.62 7.50 -24.78
N GLY A 72 -17.74 7.95 -23.87
CA GLY A 72 -17.69 7.48 -22.47
C GLY A 72 -17.38 5.99 -22.30
N THR A 73 -16.72 5.35 -23.27
CA THR A 73 -16.49 3.90 -23.26
C THR A 73 -15.59 3.43 -22.11
N ASP A 74 -14.83 4.33 -21.48
CA ASP A 74 -13.94 4.02 -20.36
C ASP A 74 -14.67 3.39 -19.17
N VAL A 75 -15.80 3.99 -18.75
CA VAL A 75 -16.60 3.47 -17.63
C VAL A 75 -17.41 2.24 -18.04
N GLY A 76 -17.92 2.22 -19.27
CA GLY A 76 -18.69 1.10 -19.82
C GLY A 76 -17.86 -0.18 -19.95
N LEU A 77 -16.61 -0.05 -20.42
CA LEU A 77 -15.67 -1.16 -20.57
C LEU A 77 -15.30 -1.76 -19.21
N ALA A 78 -15.01 -0.92 -18.22
CA ALA A 78 -14.72 -1.38 -16.86
C ALA A 78 -15.86 -2.23 -16.28
N HIS A 79 -17.10 -1.74 -16.39
CA HIS A 79 -18.28 -2.45 -15.87
C HIS A 79 -18.54 -3.77 -16.61
N THR A 80 -18.58 -3.73 -17.95
CA THR A 80 -19.02 -4.87 -18.76
C THR A 80 -17.96 -5.97 -18.83
N ILE A 81 -16.67 -5.62 -18.95
CA ILE A 81 -15.58 -6.61 -18.96
C ILE A 81 -15.49 -7.31 -17.60
N GLN A 82 -15.61 -6.59 -16.48
CA GLN A 82 -15.60 -7.21 -15.15
C GLN A 82 -16.76 -8.17 -14.97
N ARG A 83 -17.96 -7.82 -15.43
CA ARG A 83 -19.13 -8.70 -15.43
C ARG A 83 -18.92 -9.96 -16.28
N GLN A 84 -18.35 -9.82 -17.49
CA GLN A 84 -18.08 -10.96 -18.38
C GLN A 84 -17.00 -11.90 -17.85
N LEU A 85 -15.95 -11.35 -17.23
CA LEU A 85 -14.90 -12.15 -16.59
C LEU A 85 -15.41 -12.86 -15.33
N ALA A 86 -16.34 -12.25 -14.59
CA ALA A 86 -16.96 -12.88 -13.41
C ALA A 86 -17.80 -14.12 -13.77
N VAL A 87 -18.39 -14.15 -14.98
CA VAL A 87 -19.12 -15.32 -15.52
C VAL A 87 -18.24 -16.21 -16.41
N GLY A 88 -16.91 -16.05 -16.38
CA GLY A 88 -15.96 -16.90 -17.12
C GLY A 88 -15.86 -16.66 -18.64
N SER A 89 -16.57 -15.68 -19.21
CA SER A 89 -16.60 -15.45 -20.67
C SER A 89 -15.50 -14.51 -21.15
N LEU A 90 -14.30 -15.05 -21.42
CA LEU A 90 -13.21 -14.29 -22.06
C LEU A 90 -13.58 -13.81 -23.47
N ALA A 91 -14.34 -14.62 -24.22
CA ALA A 91 -14.84 -14.26 -25.54
C ALA A 91 -15.80 -13.05 -25.47
N GLY A 92 -16.69 -13.00 -24.48
CA GLY A 92 -17.55 -11.85 -24.20
C GLY A 92 -16.74 -10.60 -23.84
N ALA A 93 -15.70 -10.72 -23.01
CA ALA A 93 -14.82 -9.61 -22.65
C ALA A 93 -14.08 -9.02 -23.87
N VAL A 94 -13.48 -9.86 -24.72
CA VAL A 94 -12.79 -9.40 -25.95
C VAL A 94 -13.79 -8.82 -26.96
N ARG A 95 -14.97 -9.42 -27.11
CA ARG A 95 -16.02 -8.92 -28.01
C ARG A 95 -16.52 -7.54 -27.59
N THR A 96 -16.62 -7.28 -26.29
CA THR A 96 -16.99 -5.96 -25.74
C THR A 96 -16.04 -4.85 -26.19
N VAL A 97 -14.73 -5.13 -26.25
CA VAL A 97 -13.74 -4.14 -26.73
C VAL A 97 -14.02 -3.75 -28.18
N TRP A 98 -14.37 -4.71 -29.05
CA TRP A 98 -14.71 -4.41 -30.43
C TRP A 98 -16.07 -3.71 -30.60
N ILE A 99 -17.04 -4.04 -29.74
CA ILE A 99 -18.35 -3.35 -29.68
C ILE A 99 -18.15 -1.87 -29.32
N ALA A 100 -17.21 -1.54 -28.44
CA ALA A 100 -16.86 -0.17 -28.10
C ALA A 100 -16.00 0.51 -29.19
N LEU A 101 -14.96 -0.17 -29.68
CA LEU A 101 -13.96 0.42 -30.57
C LEU A 101 -14.53 0.79 -31.95
N ARG A 102 -15.43 -0.01 -32.54
CA ARG A 102 -15.95 0.26 -33.90
C ARG A 102 -16.76 1.56 -33.98
N PRO A 103 -17.76 1.83 -33.13
CA PRO A 103 -18.48 3.10 -33.16
C PRO A 103 -17.59 4.29 -32.81
N VAL A 104 -16.66 4.13 -31.87
CA VAL A 104 -15.68 5.17 -31.50
C VAL A 104 -14.78 5.53 -32.69
N LEU A 105 -14.26 4.54 -33.41
CA LEU A 105 -13.47 4.77 -34.62
C LEU A 105 -14.30 5.39 -35.75
N GLY A 106 -15.52 4.93 -35.96
CA GLY A 106 -16.42 5.50 -36.96
C GLY A 106 -16.71 6.98 -36.68
N LEU A 107 -17.07 7.30 -35.44
CA LEU A 107 -17.36 8.67 -35.03
C LEU A 107 -16.10 9.55 -35.05
N SER A 108 -14.94 9.03 -34.64
CA SER A 108 -13.69 9.79 -34.64
C SER A 108 -13.17 10.07 -36.05
N VAL A 109 -13.38 9.18 -37.03
CA VAL A 109 -13.10 9.45 -38.44
C VAL A 109 -14.04 10.52 -38.99
N VAL A 110 -15.34 10.45 -38.71
CA VAL A 110 -16.30 11.49 -39.12
C VAL A 110 -15.95 12.84 -38.49
N ALA A 111 -15.65 12.86 -37.20
CA ALA A 111 -15.22 14.07 -36.51
C ALA A 111 -13.88 14.60 -37.04
N ALA A 112 -12.93 13.73 -37.38
CA ALA A 112 -11.66 14.11 -37.99
C ALA A 112 -11.87 14.81 -39.33
N VAL A 113 -12.71 14.24 -40.21
CA VAL A 113 -13.04 14.85 -41.51
C VAL A 113 -13.76 16.18 -41.32
N ALA A 114 -14.75 16.23 -40.41
CA ALA A 114 -15.49 17.46 -40.12
C ALA A 114 -14.56 18.58 -39.61
N VAL A 115 -13.67 18.27 -38.65
CA VAL A 115 -12.69 19.23 -38.13
C VAL A 115 -11.68 19.63 -39.19
N TRP A 116 -11.20 18.70 -40.02
CA TRP A 116 -10.22 19.00 -41.06
C TRP A 116 -10.79 19.95 -42.12
N LEU A 117 -12.05 19.76 -42.52
CA LEU A 117 -12.78 20.63 -43.44
C LEU A 117 -13.11 21.98 -42.79
N ALA A 118 -13.53 21.97 -41.53
CA ALA A 118 -13.85 23.19 -40.78
C ALA A 118 -12.60 23.95 -40.29
N ALA A 119 -11.39 23.38 -40.40
CA ALA A 119 -10.16 23.95 -39.83
C ALA A 119 -9.89 25.40 -40.24
N PRO A 120 -10.08 25.83 -41.51
CA PRO A 120 -9.89 27.23 -41.88
C PRO A 120 -10.88 28.16 -41.17
N TRP A 121 -12.16 27.76 -41.09
CA TRP A 121 -13.18 28.53 -40.38
C TRP A 121 -12.89 28.57 -38.87
N LEU A 122 -12.57 27.44 -38.27
CA LEU A 122 -12.17 27.35 -36.86
C LEU A 122 -10.92 28.20 -36.58
N ALA A 123 -9.98 28.29 -37.52
CA ALA A 123 -8.81 29.14 -37.37
C ALA A 123 -9.15 30.64 -37.41
N THR A 124 -10.19 31.05 -38.15
CA THR A 124 -10.66 32.45 -38.09
C THR A 124 -11.29 32.76 -36.74
N VAL A 125 -11.95 31.79 -36.11
CA VAL A 125 -12.57 31.97 -34.79
C VAL A 125 -11.55 31.88 -33.66
N LEU A 126 -10.61 30.93 -33.72
CA LEU A 126 -9.65 30.64 -32.64
C LEU A 126 -8.32 31.38 -32.76
N GLY A 127 -8.02 31.92 -33.94
CA GLY A 127 -6.75 32.58 -34.28
C GLY A 127 -6.87 34.09 -34.52
N SER A 128 -8.06 34.67 -34.42
CA SER A 128 -8.26 36.12 -34.55
C SER A 128 -7.81 36.85 -33.29
N GLY A 129 -6.68 37.55 -33.38
CA GLY A 129 -6.45 38.75 -32.57
C GLY A 129 -6.93 39.99 -33.34
N ASP A 130 -7.24 41.08 -32.64
CA ASP A 130 -7.82 42.35 -33.13
C ASP A 130 -7.04 43.13 -34.23
N GLY A 131 -6.12 42.51 -34.98
CA GLY A 131 -5.36 43.17 -36.04
C GLY A 131 -5.50 42.48 -37.38
N GLY A 132 -6.18 43.09 -38.35
CA GLY A 132 -6.23 42.67 -39.76
C GLY A 132 -4.90 42.81 -40.53
N GLY A 133 -3.76 42.51 -39.89
CA GLY A 133 -2.40 42.60 -40.46
C GLY A 133 -1.80 41.24 -40.83
N ALA A 134 -0.59 41.26 -41.41
CA ALA A 134 0.11 40.05 -41.86
C ALA A 134 0.33 38.99 -40.75
N ALA A 135 0.43 39.40 -39.48
CA ALA A 135 0.59 38.50 -38.35
C ALA A 135 -0.66 37.63 -38.11
N SER A 136 -1.88 38.19 -38.23
CA SER A 136 -3.12 37.41 -38.02
C SER A 136 -3.36 36.40 -39.14
N VAL A 137 -2.95 36.71 -40.37
CA VAL A 137 -2.97 35.76 -41.50
C VAL A 137 -2.04 34.58 -41.21
N GLN A 138 -0.82 34.85 -40.70
CA GLN A 138 0.14 33.80 -40.33
C GLN A 138 -0.34 32.96 -39.15
N HIS A 139 -0.97 33.57 -38.14
CA HIS A 139 -1.59 32.86 -37.01
C HIS A 139 -2.74 31.96 -37.46
N GLY A 140 -3.61 32.45 -38.34
CA GLY A 140 -4.72 31.67 -38.92
C GLY A 140 -4.23 30.48 -39.76
N ALA A 141 -3.19 30.68 -40.58
CA ALA A 141 -2.57 29.60 -41.35
C ALA A 141 -1.94 28.54 -40.43
N THR A 142 -1.23 28.99 -39.39
CA THR A 142 -0.61 28.12 -38.40
C THR A 142 -1.65 27.30 -37.62
N MET A 143 -2.72 27.95 -37.14
CA MET A 143 -3.84 27.29 -36.45
C MET A 143 -4.53 26.27 -37.36
N THR A 144 -4.80 26.62 -38.62
CA THR A 144 -5.39 25.71 -39.60
C THR A 144 -4.54 24.44 -39.75
N ALA A 145 -3.22 24.60 -39.89
CA ALA A 145 -2.31 23.48 -40.01
C ALA A 145 -2.26 22.63 -38.73
N MET A 146 -2.21 23.25 -37.54
CA MET A 146 -2.27 22.54 -36.26
C MET A 146 -3.56 21.74 -36.10
N LEU A 147 -4.72 22.33 -36.39
CA LEU A 147 -6.02 21.66 -36.31
C LEU A 147 -6.11 20.48 -37.29
N ARG A 148 -5.57 20.61 -38.51
CA ARG A 148 -5.53 19.51 -39.49
C ARG A 148 -4.65 18.35 -39.02
N VAL A 149 -3.48 18.65 -38.47
CA VAL A 149 -2.58 17.63 -37.87
C VAL A 149 -3.30 16.88 -36.75
N LEU A 150 -3.93 17.62 -35.83
CA LEU A 150 -4.66 17.04 -34.72
C LEU A 150 -5.88 16.24 -35.20
N ALA A 151 -6.63 16.74 -36.19
CA ALA A 151 -7.77 16.02 -36.77
C ALA A 151 -7.38 14.66 -37.34
N VAL A 152 -6.29 14.56 -38.12
CA VAL A 152 -5.81 13.28 -38.68
C VAL A 152 -5.43 12.28 -37.59
N SER A 153 -4.95 12.77 -36.44
CA SER A 153 -4.57 11.93 -35.31
C SER A 153 -5.73 11.51 -34.38
N LEU A 154 -6.95 12.04 -34.59
CA LEU A 154 -8.10 11.79 -33.73
C LEU A 154 -8.51 10.30 -33.64
N PRO A 155 -8.54 9.51 -34.73
CA PRO A 155 -8.81 8.07 -34.65
C PRO A 155 -7.76 7.32 -33.84
N VAL A 156 -6.49 7.75 -33.92
CA VAL A 156 -5.39 7.14 -33.16
C VAL A 156 -5.55 7.42 -31.66
N ALA A 157 -5.87 8.66 -31.29
CA ALA A 157 -6.04 9.04 -29.88
C ALA A 157 -7.26 8.36 -29.24
N THR A 158 -8.40 8.31 -29.95
CA THR A 158 -9.61 7.65 -29.45
C THR A 158 -9.46 6.13 -29.34
N ALA A 159 -8.75 5.49 -30.28
CA ALA A 159 -8.39 4.08 -30.17
C ALA A 159 -7.46 3.82 -28.98
N TYR A 160 -6.47 4.69 -28.78
CA TYR A 160 -5.53 4.61 -27.66
C TYR A 160 -6.27 4.65 -26.32
N ASP A 161 -7.15 5.64 -26.11
CA ASP A 161 -7.92 5.78 -24.86
C ASP A 161 -8.85 4.58 -24.63
N THR A 162 -9.51 4.09 -25.68
CA THR A 162 -10.44 2.95 -25.60
C THR A 162 -9.71 1.66 -25.22
N ILE A 163 -8.58 1.37 -25.87
CA ILE A 163 -7.79 0.16 -25.57
C ILE A 163 -7.13 0.29 -24.19
N LEU A 164 -6.63 1.47 -23.84
CA LEU A 164 -6.10 1.72 -22.52
C LEU A 164 -7.16 1.46 -21.43
N ALA A 165 -8.39 1.94 -21.62
CA ALA A 165 -9.49 1.66 -20.70
C ALA A 165 -9.82 0.16 -20.63
N ALA A 166 -9.79 -0.56 -21.76
CA ALA A 166 -9.96 -2.01 -21.77
C ALA A 166 -8.88 -2.72 -20.93
N THR A 167 -7.61 -2.30 -21.01
CA THR A 167 -6.55 -2.89 -20.16
C THR A 167 -6.77 -2.65 -18.66
N GLN A 168 -7.32 -1.49 -18.29
CA GLN A 168 -7.66 -1.17 -16.90
C GLN A 168 -8.85 -1.98 -16.39
N ALA A 169 -9.80 -2.30 -17.26
CA ALA A 169 -10.97 -3.12 -16.95
C ALA A 169 -10.59 -4.54 -16.47
N HIS A 170 -9.47 -5.09 -16.94
CA HIS A 170 -8.88 -6.34 -16.45
C HIS A 170 -8.18 -6.22 -15.07
N GLN A 171 -8.44 -5.15 -14.32
CA GLN A 171 -7.84 -4.86 -13.01
C GLN A 171 -6.31 -4.72 -13.05
N THR A 172 -5.75 -4.28 -14.19
CA THR A 172 -4.31 -3.99 -14.32
C THR A 172 -4.08 -2.49 -14.46
N MET A 173 -3.42 -1.87 -13.49
CA MET A 173 -3.09 -0.43 -13.53
C MET A 173 -1.73 -0.12 -14.16
N ARG A 174 -0.93 -1.16 -14.44
CA ARG A 174 0.41 -1.01 -15.03
C ARG A 174 0.40 -0.31 -16.39
N PRO A 175 -0.52 -0.63 -17.33
CA PRO A 175 -0.56 0.05 -18.63
C PRO A 175 -0.84 1.55 -18.49
N ASN A 176 -1.78 1.94 -17.62
CA ASN A 176 -2.06 3.35 -17.34
C ASN A 176 -0.84 4.07 -16.75
N VAL A 177 -0.15 3.47 -15.79
CA VAL A 177 1.00 4.16 -15.18
C VAL A 177 2.19 4.21 -16.15
N ILE A 178 2.52 3.11 -16.82
CA ILE A 178 3.71 3.01 -17.66
C ILE A 178 3.52 3.72 -18.99
N VAL A 179 2.42 3.45 -19.70
CA VAL A 179 2.22 3.99 -21.05
C VAL A 179 1.68 5.41 -21.00
N GLU A 180 0.65 5.66 -20.18
CA GLU A 180 0.00 6.98 -20.13
C GLU A 180 0.78 7.98 -19.28
N LYS A 181 1.13 7.63 -18.03
CA LYS A 181 1.76 8.59 -17.10
C LYS A 181 3.28 8.73 -17.28
N LEU A 182 3.99 7.64 -17.55
CA LEU A 182 5.45 7.63 -17.70
C LEU A 182 5.93 7.64 -19.16
N GLY A 183 5.11 7.16 -20.10
CA GLY A 183 5.44 7.13 -21.52
C GLY A 183 4.96 8.39 -22.24
N ARG A 184 3.63 8.55 -22.36
CA ARG A 184 3.00 9.59 -23.18
C ARG A 184 3.35 10.99 -22.70
N LEU A 185 3.12 11.31 -21.42
CA LEU A 185 3.32 12.68 -20.91
C LEU A 185 4.79 13.14 -20.95
N PRO A 186 5.79 12.37 -20.45
CA PRO A 186 7.20 12.73 -20.65
C PRO A 186 7.64 12.69 -22.11
N GLY A 187 7.09 11.75 -22.90
CA GLY A 187 7.33 11.69 -24.35
C GLY A 187 6.89 12.96 -25.06
N GLN A 188 5.74 13.54 -24.69
CA GLN A 188 5.27 14.83 -25.23
C GLN A 188 6.26 15.96 -24.94
N ILE A 189 6.78 16.02 -23.71
CA ILE A 189 7.79 17.02 -23.32
C ILE A 189 9.06 16.83 -24.14
N LEU A 190 9.54 15.59 -24.27
CA LEU A 190 10.76 15.28 -25.02
C LEU A 190 10.61 15.63 -26.50
N CYS A 191 9.51 15.22 -27.15
CA CYS A 191 9.25 15.54 -28.54
C CYS A 191 9.15 17.05 -28.77
N ILE A 192 8.47 17.79 -27.88
CA ILE A 192 8.40 19.25 -27.99
C ILE A 192 9.77 19.87 -27.78
N ALA A 193 10.54 19.46 -26.78
CA ALA A 193 11.89 19.94 -26.55
C ALA A 193 12.79 19.72 -27.78
N VAL A 194 12.68 18.57 -28.46
CA VAL A 194 13.39 18.30 -29.72
C VAL A 194 12.97 19.28 -30.81
N VAL A 195 11.67 19.52 -31.01
CA VAL A 195 11.18 20.52 -32.00
C VAL A 195 11.73 21.92 -31.71
N LEU A 196 11.77 22.32 -30.44
CA LEU A 196 12.34 23.60 -30.02
C LEU A 196 13.84 23.68 -30.27
N LEU A 197 14.60 22.63 -29.95
CA LEU A 197 16.05 22.56 -30.19
C LEU A 197 16.41 22.59 -31.67
N LEU A 198 15.57 21.97 -32.52
CA LEU A 198 15.74 21.97 -33.97
C LEU A 198 15.28 23.28 -34.62
N GLY A 199 14.65 24.19 -33.88
CA GLY A 199 14.08 25.43 -34.43
C GLY A 199 13.00 25.17 -35.48
N ALA A 200 12.32 24.03 -35.43
CA ALA A 200 11.31 23.67 -36.42
C ALA A 200 10.05 24.54 -36.28
N GLY A 201 9.36 24.79 -37.39
CA GLY A 201 8.21 25.69 -37.42
C GLY A 201 7.07 25.30 -36.45
N PRO A 202 6.20 26.25 -36.04
CA PRO A 202 5.20 26.05 -34.98
C PRO A 202 4.27 24.84 -35.16
N VAL A 203 3.95 24.46 -36.40
CA VAL A 203 3.09 23.31 -36.71
C VAL A 203 3.68 22.00 -36.17
N TRP A 204 5.02 21.88 -36.13
CA TRP A 204 5.69 20.71 -35.58
C TRP A 204 5.47 20.53 -34.08
N LEU A 205 5.06 21.57 -33.35
CA LEU A 205 4.67 21.44 -31.95
C LEU A 205 3.39 20.60 -31.79
N ALA A 206 2.43 20.74 -32.71
CA ALA A 206 1.22 19.91 -32.72
C ALA A 206 1.54 18.45 -33.07
N VAL A 207 2.45 18.24 -34.05
CA VAL A 207 2.95 16.89 -34.39
C VAL A 207 3.65 16.26 -33.18
N ALA A 208 4.56 16.98 -32.53
CA ALA A 208 5.29 16.53 -31.36
C ALA A 208 4.37 16.24 -30.16
N TRP A 209 3.31 17.03 -29.99
CA TRP A 209 2.33 16.81 -28.93
C TRP A 209 1.52 15.52 -29.17
N VAL A 210 1.18 15.19 -30.42
CA VAL A 210 0.34 14.02 -30.71
C VAL A 210 1.10 12.74 -31.03
N ALA A 211 2.35 12.81 -31.48
CA ALA A 211 3.17 11.65 -31.82
C ALA A 211 3.23 10.56 -30.70
N PRO A 212 3.31 10.92 -29.41
CA PRO A 212 3.28 9.93 -28.33
C PRO A 212 1.98 9.11 -28.23
N TYR A 213 0.85 9.58 -28.78
CA TYR A 213 -0.37 8.77 -28.83
C TYR A 213 -0.23 7.58 -29.79
N ALA A 214 0.46 7.74 -30.92
CA ALA A 214 0.68 6.65 -31.87
C ALA A 214 1.59 5.56 -31.28
N VAL A 215 2.70 5.97 -30.65
CA VAL A 215 3.60 5.05 -29.92
C VAL A 215 2.85 4.38 -28.75
N GLY A 216 2.06 5.18 -28.02
CA GLY A 216 1.20 4.70 -26.94
C GLY A 216 0.19 3.66 -27.41
N LEU A 217 -0.47 3.87 -28.56
CA LEU A 217 -1.45 2.96 -29.16
C LEU A 217 -0.83 1.57 -29.41
N VAL A 218 0.36 1.54 -30.03
CA VAL A 218 1.08 0.29 -30.26
C VAL A 218 1.42 -0.39 -28.93
N GLY A 219 1.89 0.38 -27.94
CA GLY A 219 2.19 -0.11 -26.60
C GLY A 219 0.98 -0.72 -25.88
N VAL A 220 -0.17 -0.03 -25.84
CA VAL A 220 -1.37 -0.53 -25.18
C VAL A 220 -2.02 -1.68 -25.95
N ALA A 221 -1.98 -1.69 -27.28
CA ALA A 221 -2.50 -2.78 -28.09
C ALA A 221 -1.66 -4.06 -27.90
N TRP A 222 -0.33 -3.93 -27.90
CA TRP A 222 0.57 -5.05 -27.58
C TRP A 222 0.34 -5.59 -26.17
N TRP A 223 0.14 -4.69 -25.19
CA TRP A 223 -0.13 -5.07 -23.81
C TRP A 223 -1.50 -5.75 -23.65
N TYR A 224 -2.54 -5.22 -24.31
CA TYR A 224 -3.86 -5.84 -24.29
C TYR A 224 -3.81 -7.25 -24.90
N ARG A 225 -3.10 -7.42 -26.02
CA ARG A 225 -2.86 -8.73 -26.64
C ARG A 225 -2.16 -9.69 -25.69
N SER A 226 -1.16 -9.24 -24.93
CA SER A 226 -0.44 -10.09 -23.98
C SER A 226 -1.31 -10.50 -22.78
N ILE A 227 -2.19 -9.61 -22.30
CA ILE A 227 -3.20 -9.94 -21.27
C ILE A 227 -4.15 -11.03 -21.79
N VAL A 228 -4.71 -10.85 -22.99
CA VAL A 228 -5.63 -11.82 -23.58
C VAL A 228 -4.94 -13.16 -23.84
N ALA A 229 -3.69 -13.16 -24.33
CA ALA A 229 -2.92 -14.38 -24.53
C ALA A 229 -2.68 -15.12 -23.20
N ALA A 230 -2.26 -14.41 -22.14
CA ALA A 230 -2.05 -15.01 -20.82
C ALA A 230 -3.34 -15.60 -20.23
N LEU A 231 -4.50 -14.95 -20.43
CA LEU A 231 -5.80 -15.46 -19.98
C LEU A 231 -6.28 -16.66 -20.79
N ARG A 232 -5.90 -16.78 -22.07
CA ARG A 232 -6.20 -17.95 -22.91
C ARG A 232 -5.33 -19.16 -22.56
N SER A 233 -4.09 -18.92 -22.16
CA SER A 233 -3.12 -19.97 -21.83
C SER A 233 -3.20 -20.46 -20.37
N ALA A 234 -4.04 -19.84 -19.53
CA ALA A 234 -4.26 -20.30 -18.17
C ALA A 234 -4.96 -21.68 -18.21
N PRO A 235 -4.46 -22.71 -17.50
CA PRO A 235 -5.14 -24.00 -17.40
C PRO A 235 -6.56 -23.77 -16.89
N ALA A 236 -7.56 -24.40 -17.53
CA ALA A 236 -8.92 -24.42 -17.01
C ALA A 236 -8.86 -25.05 -15.62
N GLY A 237 -8.94 -24.23 -14.58
CA GLY A 237 -8.96 -24.71 -13.20
C GLY A 237 -10.24 -25.49 -12.94
N ASP A 238 -10.17 -26.48 -12.06
CA ASP A 238 -11.27 -27.29 -11.54
C ASP A 238 -12.26 -26.43 -10.72
N ALA A 239 -12.98 -25.53 -11.39
CA ALA A 239 -14.12 -24.83 -10.81
C ALA A 239 -15.33 -25.78 -10.83
N PRO A 240 -16.02 -26.01 -9.70
CA PRO A 240 -17.20 -26.85 -9.68
C PRO A 240 -18.36 -26.16 -10.42
N GLY A 241 -18.83 -26.77 -11.50
CA GLY A 241 -20.15 -26.52 -12.08
C GLY A 241 -20.19 -25.54 -13.27
N GLU A 242 -20.63 -26.07 -14.41
CA GLU A 242 -20.98 -25.43 -15.68
C GLU A 242 -19.80 -25.11 -16.62
N GLY A 243 -19.85 -25.71 -17.82
CA GLY A 243 -18.87 -25.52 -18.90
C GLY A 243 -18.83 -24.08 -19.43
N PRO A 244 -17.98 -23.79 -20.43
CA PRO A 244 -17.85 -22.43 -20.98
C PRO A 244 -19.22 -21.91 -21.45
N VAL A 245 -19.75 -20.90 -20.75
CA VAL A 245 -20.99 -20.24 -21.14
C VAL A 245 -20.77 -19.58 -22.49
N ASP A 246 -21.60 -19.94 -23.48
CA ASP A 246 -21.59 -19.32 -24.79
C ASP A 246 -21.69 -17.80 -24.67
N ALA A 247 -20.79 -17.08 -25.33
CA ALA A 247 -20.78 -15.64 -25.29
C ALA A 247 -22.13 -15.13 -25.83
N ALA A 248 -22.85 -14.36 -24.99
CA ALA A 248 -24.14 -13.77 -25.36
C ALA A 248 -24.11 -13.16 -26.78
N PRO A 249 -25.23 -13.22 -27.53
CA PRO A 249 -25.29 -12.66 -28.87
C PRO A 249 -24.78 -11.22 -28.88
N ALA A 250 -23.99 -10.88 -29.90
CA ALA A 250 -23.31 -9.58 -29.98
C ALA A 250 -24.29 -8.39 -29.87
N ALA A 251 -25.51 -8.55 -30.40
CA ALA A 251 -26.56 -7.55 -30.33
C ALA A 251 -27.05 -7.30 -28.89
N THR A 252 -27.23 -8.35 -28.09
CA THR A 252 -27.67 -8.25 -26.69
C THR A 252 -26.59 -7.60 -25.84
N LEU A 253 -25.34 -8.05 -26.00
CA LEU A 253 -24.18 -7.49 -25.31
C LEU A 253 -23.97 -6.00 -25.67
N ALA A 254 -24.16 -5.63 -26.94
CA ALA A 254 -24.09 -4.24 -27.38
C ALA A 254 -25.21 -3.38 -26.81
N ARG A 255 -26.45 -3.88 -26.77
CA ARG A 255 -27.59 -3.17 -26.18
C ARG A 255 -27.35 -2.87 -24.70
N ASP A 256 -26.93 -3.87 -23.94
CA ASP A 256 -26.63 -3.74 -22.51
C ASP A 256 -25.48 -2.76 -22.27
N PHE A 257 -24.40 -2.88 -23.06
CA PHE A 257 -23.25 -1.98 -22.98
C PHE A 257 -23.63 -0.52 -23.23
N TRP A 258 -24.34 -0.24 -24.33
CA TRP A 258 -24.70 1.13 -24.70
C TRP A 258 -25.80 1.72 -23.81
N GLY A 259 -26.73 0.91 -23.32
CA GLY A 259 -27.74 1.33 -22.34
C GLY A 259 -27.13 1.84 -21.03
N PHE A 260 -26.03 1.22 -20.58
CA PHE A 260 -25.28 1.67 -19.40
C PHE A 260 -24.33 2.85 -19.70
N THR A 261 -23.72 2.86 -20.88
CA THR A 261 -22.62 3.77 -21.24
C THR A 261 -23.12 5.15 -21.67
N ALA A 262 -24.19 5.23 -22.46
CA ALA A 262 -24.63 6.48 -23.09
C ALA A 262 -24.96 7.62 -22.09
N PRO A 263 -25.69 7.38 -20.97
CA PRO A 263 -25.94 8.44 -19.98
C PRO A 263 -24.68 8.93 -19.27
N ARG A 264 -23.69 8.05 -19.08
CA ARG A 264 -22.40 8.39 -18.44
C ARG A 264 -21.46 9.12 -19.40
N ALA A 265 -21.55 8.82 -20.69
CA ALA A 265 -20.80 9.53 -21.73
C ALA A 265 -21.07 11.04 -21.69
N LEU A 266 -22.34 11.43 -21.53
CA LEU A 266 -22.71 12.85 -21.42
C LEU A 266 -22.02 13.51 -20.22
N GLY A 267 -21.97 12.83 -19.07
CA GLY A 267 -21.29 13.35 -17.89
C GLY A 267 -19.80 13.56 -18.11
N ARG A 268 -19.14 12.61 -18.79
CA ARG A 268 -17.72 12.70 -19.14
C ARG A 268 -17.45 13.85 -20.12
N ILE A 269 -18.29 14.01 -21.14
CA ILE A 269 -18.19 15.10 -22.11
C ILE A 269 -18.35 16.45 -21.41
N CYS A 270 -19.39 16.61 -20.58
CA CYS A 270 -19.59 17.85 -19.82
C CYS A 270 -18.40 18.17 -18.91
N GLN A 271 -17.83 17.16 -18.25
CA GLN A 271 -16.66 17.33 -17.39
C GLN A 271 -15.41 17.77 -18.17
N VAL A 272 -15.13 17.17 -19.32
CA VAL A 272 -13.97 17.55 -20.15
C VAL A 272 -14.19 18.93 -20.75
N ALA A 273 -15.41 19.22 -21.23
CA ALA A 273 -15.77 20.55 -21.71
C ALA A 273 -15.52 21.60 -20.64
N LEU A 274 -16.04 21.43 -19.41
CA LEU A 274 -15.85 22.36 -18.30
C LEU A 274 -14.37 22.59 -17.91
N GLN A 275 -13.46 21.66 -18.26
CA GLN A 275 -12.03 21.79 -17.98
C GLN A 275 -11.23 22.45 -19.11
N ARG A 276 -11.80 22.53 -20.32
CA ARG A 276 -11.08 22.88 -21.55
C ARG A 276 -11.74 24.01 -22.35
N SER A 277 -13.04 24.25 -22.17
CA SER A 277 -13.83 25.27 -22.86
C SER A 277 -13.21 26.65 -22.73
N ASP A 278 -12.82 27.03 -21.52
CA ASP A 278 -12.28 28.36 -21.25
C ASP A 278 -11.06 28.70 -22.10
N ILE A 279 -10.13 27.75 -22.27
CA ILE A 279 -8.92 28.00 -23.07
C ILE A 279 -9.31 28.27 -24.53
N VAL A 280 -10.28 27.50 -25.05
CA VAL A 280 -10.79 27.64 -26.42
C VAL A 280 -11.57 28.95 -26.58
N LEU A 281 -12.43 29.28 -25.61
CA LEU A 281 -13.27 30.49 -25.64
C LEU A 281 -12.45 31.76 -25.40
N VAL A 282 -11.46 31.74 -24.52
CA VAL A 282 -10.53 32.87 -24.33
C VAL A 282 -9.71 33.12 -25.59
N ALA A 283 -9.24 32.05 -26.26
CA ALA A 283 -8.56 32.18 -27.55
C ALA A 283 -9.48 32.79 -28.62
N ALA A 284 -10.76 32.43 -28.61
CA ALA A 284 -11.73 32.91 -29.59
C ALA A 284 -12.26 34.33 -29.34
N LEU A 285 -12.44 34.71 -28.08
CA LEU A 285 -13.07 35.97 -27.68
C LEU A 285 -12.06 37.09 -27.41
N LEU A 286 -10.78 36.77 -27.18
CA LEU A 286 -9.72 37.74 -26.93
C LEU A 286 -8.55 37.56 -27.89
N SER A 287 -7.68 36.60 -27.59
CA SER A 287 -6.48 36.34 -28.38
C SER A 287 -5.81 35.03 -27.96
N PRO A 288 -4.99 34.42 -28.85
CA PRO A 288 -4.13 33.30 -28.48
C PRO A 288 -3.21 33.62 -27.30
N ARG A 289 -2.66 34.85 -27.26
CA ARG A 289 -1.77 35.30 -26.18
C ARG A 289 -2.46 35.22 -24.82
N ASP A 290 -3.69 35.71 -24.73
CA ASP A 290 -4.49 35.65 -23.51
C ASP A 290 -4.81 34.21 -23.10
N ALA A 291 -5.06 33.33 -24.08
CA ALA A 291 -5.25 31.90 -23.81
C ALA A 291 -3.99 31.24 -23.24
N ALA A 292 -2.79 31.66 -23.66
CA ALA A 292 -1.54 31.18 -23.05
C ALA A 292 -1.41 31.64 -21.59
N VAL A 293 -1.68 32.92 -21.32
CA VAL A 293 -1.63 33.49 -19.97
C VAL A 293 -2.66 32.80 -19.05
N TYR A 294 -3.89 32.63 -19.52
CA TYR A 294 -4.93 31.90 -18.80
C TYR A 294 -4.53 30.44 -18.55
N THR A 295 -3.98 29.78 -19.57
CA THR A 295 -3.52 28.39 -19.45
C THR A 295 -2.43 28.24 -18.39
N ALA A 296 -1.47 29.17 -18.32
CA ALA A 296 -0.43 29.17 -17.29
C ALA A 296 -1.00 29.42 -15.89
N ALA A 297 -1.89 30.41 -15.75
CA ALA A 297 -2.52 30.77 -14.48
C ALA A 297 -3.31 29.62 -13.84
N THR A 298 -3.93 28.75 -14.65
CA THR A 298 -4.74 27.62 -14.16
C THR A 298 -3.93 26.39 -13.74
N ARG A 299 -2.61 26.31 -14.05
CA ARG A 299 -1.81 25.09 -13.80
C ARG A 299 -1.54 24.80 -12.34
N PHE A 300 -1.48 25.82 -11.49
CA PHE A 300 -1.22 25.64 -10.05
C PHE A 300 -2.38 24.93 -9.33
N LEU A 301 -3.60 25.02 -9.88
CA LEU A 301 -4.79 24.37 -9.33
C LEU A 301 -4.67 22.84 -9.36
N VAL A 302 -3.93 22.30 -10.32
CA VAL A 302 -3.73 20.86 -10.49
C VAL A 302 -3.06 20.25 -9.25
N LEU A 303 -2.14 20.98 -8.59
CA LEU A 303 -1.43 20.47 -7.42
C LEU A 303 -2.37 20.16 -6.25
N GLY A 304 -3.33 21.06 -5.97
CA GLY A 304 -4.34 20.81 -4.95
C GLY A 304 -5.34 19.70 -5.35
N GLN A 305 -5.65 19.58 -6.64
CA GLN A 305 -6.52 18.50 -7.15
C GLN A 305 -5.91 17.11 -6.98
N LEU A 306 -4.57 16.96 -7.01
CA LEU A 306 -3.91 15.69 -6.71
C LEU A 306 -4.21 15.23 -5.27
N GLY A 307 -4.25 16.18 -4.33
CA GLY A 307 -4.67 15.92 -2.95
C GLY A 307 -6.14 15.52 -2.84
N VAL A 308 -7.02 16.19 -3.61
CA VAL A 308 -8.45 15.83 -3.70
C VAL A 308 -8.62 14.38 -4.14
N GLN A 309 -7.92 13.99 -5.21
CA GLN A 309 -8.02 12.63 -5.76
C GLN A 309 -7.52 11.58 -4.77
N ALA A 310 -6.43 11.86 -4.05
CA ALA A 310 -5.89 10.94 -3.05
C ALA A 310 -6.91 10.64 -1.94
N ILE A 311 -7.57 11.69 -1.40
CA ILE A 311 -8.60 11.53 -0.38
C ILE A 311 -9.82 10.80 -0.94
N GLN A 312 -10.27 11.14 -2.14
CA GLN A 312 -11.45 10.53 -2.77
C GLN A 312 -11.29 9.02 -3.01
N GLN A 313 -10.09 8.56 -3.38
CA GLN A 313 -9.80 7.14 -3.57
C GLN A 313 -9.97 6.32 -2.29
N VAL A 314 -9.66 6.91 -1.14
CA VAL A 314 -9.85 6.26 0.18
C VAL A 314 -11.30 6.36 0.64
N LEU A 315 -11.94 7.52 0.39
CA LEU A 315 -13.29 7.82 0.85
C LEU A 315 -14.39 7.04 0.10
N GLN A 316 -14.25 6.85 -1.22
CA GLN A 316 -15.24 6.17 -2.07
C GLN A 316 -15.67 4.77 -1.56
N PRO A 317 -14.76 3.81 -1.36
CA PRO A 317 -15.13 2.47 -0.91
C PRO A 317 -15.75 2.46 0.50
N GLN A 318 -15.30 3.37 1.38
CA GLN A 318 -15.87 3.50 2.72
C GLN A 318 -17.31 4.02 2.68
N LEU A 319 -17.55 5.09 1.92
CA LEU A 319 -18.90 5.63 1.74
C LEU A 319 -19.84 4.61 1.09
N ALA A 320 -19.37 3.86 0.09
CA ALA A 320 -20.16 2.80 -0.54
C ALA A 320 -20.58 1.72 0.48
N ALA A 321 -19.67 1.28 1.35
CA ALA A 321 -19.96 0.31 2.39
C ALA A 321 -20.92 0.85 3.47
N LEU A 322 -20.76 2.11 3.87
CA LEU A 322 -21.64 2.77 4.85
C LEU A 322 -23.06 2.95 4.31
N PHE A 323 -23.21 3.36 3.04
CA PHE A 323 -24.51 3.42 2.37
C PHE A 323 -25.14 2.04 2.22
N ALA A 324 -24.35 1.00 1.90
CA ALA A 324 -24.85 -0.38 1.82
C ALA A 324 -25.38 -0.90 3.16
N ARG A 325 -24.83 -0.43 4.29
CA ARG A 325 -25.28 -0.75 5.66
C ARG A 325 -26.32 0.23 6.22
N ALA A 326 -26.76 1.21 5.43
CA ALA A 326 -27.65 2.29 5.86
C ALA A 326 -27.16 3.12 7.09
N ASP A 327 -25.85 3.13 7.35
CA ASP A 327 -25.25 3.86 8.47
C ASP A 327 -24.98 5.33 8.11
N LEU A 328 -26.02 6.17 8.21
CA LEU A 328 -25.94 7.60 7.90
C LEU A 328 -25.09 8.39 8.92
N ALA A 329 -24.96 7.92 10.15
CA ALA A 329 -24.11 8.55 11.16
C ALA A 329 -22.63 8.40 10.77
N GLY A 330 -22.22 7.19 10.40
CA GLY A 330 -20.88 6.91 9.86
C GLY A 330 -20.59 7.66 8.56
N VAL A 331 -21.59 7.83 7.67
CA VAL A 331 -21.44 8.68 6.47
C VAL A 331 -21.12 10.12 6.85
N ARG A 332 -21.83 10.70 7.83
CA ARG A 332 -21.65 12.09 8.27
C ARG A 332 -20.26 12.31 8.88
N GLU A 333 -19.83 11.39 9.75
CA GLU A 333 -18.52 11.44 10.39
C GLU A 333 -17.39 11.31 9.35
N SER A 334 -17.47 10.29 8.48
CA SER A 334 -16.48 10.05 7.42
C SER A 334 -16.38 11.23 6.44
N PHE A 335 -17.52 11.84 6.09
CA PHE A 335 -17.56 13.00 5.21
C PHE A 335 -16.95 14.25 5.86
N SER A 336 -17.23 14.52 7.14
CA SER A 336 -16.65 15.65 7.87
C SER A 336 -15.14 15.48 8.05
N ALA A 337 -14.69 14.29 8.47
CA ALA A 337 -13.27 13.98 8.67
C ALA A 337 -12.48 14.09 7.35
N SER A 338 -12.98 13.48 6.28
CA SER A 338 -12.34 13.55 4.97
C SER A 338 -12.32 14.97 4.39
N THR A 339 -13.32 15.81 4.68
CA THR A 339 -13.30 17.23 4.30
C THR A 339 -12.21 17.98 5.04
N ALA A 340 -12.05 17.75 6.35
CA ALA A 340 -10.96 18.36 7.11
C ALA A 340 -9.57 17.93 6.61
N TRP A 341 -9.38 16.64 6.28
CA TRP A 341 -8.12 16.15 5.67
C TRP A 341 -7.86 16.74 4.29
N LEU A 342 -8.92 16.85 3.49
CA LEU A 342 -8.85 17.47 2.17
C LEU A 342 -8.40 18.92 2.26
N MET A 343 -9.02 19.70 3.13
CA MET A 343 -8.63 21.08 3.40
C MET A 343 -7.21 21.15 3.93
N ALA A 344 -6.84 20.24 4.82
CA ALA A 344 -5.51 20.25 5.44
C ALA A 344 -4.38 20.12 4.41
N LEU A 345 -4.63 19.40 3.32
CA LEU A 345 -3.70 19.20 2.22
C LEU A 345 -3.80 20.29 1.15
N ALA A 346 -5.01 20.69 0.77
CA ALA A 346 -5.24 21.55 -0.39
C ALA A 346 -5.13 23.06 -0.07
N TRP A 347 -5.56 23.50 1.11
CA TRP A 347 -5.58 24.92 1.48
C TRP A 347 -4.19 25.56 1.51
N PRO A 348 -3.14 24.92 2.07
CA PRO A 348 -1.79 25.45 1.99
C PRO A 348 -1.35 25.74 0.55
N ILE A 349 -1.65 24.82 -0.38
CA ILE A 349 -1.26 24.95 -1.79
C ILE A 349 -1.98 26.13 -2.44
N TYR A 350 -3.29 26.26 -2.26
CA TYR A 350 -4.06 27.33 -2.87
C TYR A 350 -3.76 28.71 -2.25
N LEU A 351 -3.59 28.79 -0.92
CA LEU A 351 -3.20 30.05 -0.26
C LEU A 351 -1.80 30.49 -0.68
N CYS A 352 -0.82 29.57 -0.71
CA CYS A 352 0.51 29.87 -1.25
C CYS A 352 0.42 30.31 -2.71
N SER A 353 -0.43 29.67 -3.51
CA SER A 353 -0.63 30.05 -4.92
C SER A 353 -1.19 31.46 -5.07
N ALA A 354 -2.11 31.86 -4.19
CA ALA A 354 -2.69 33.21 -4.19
C ALA A 354 -1.66 34.27 -3.77
N VAL A 355 -0.94 34.05 -2.67
CA VAL A 355 0.04 35.04 -2.15
C VAL A 355 1.26 35.12 -3.06
N ALA A 356 1.82 33.98 -3.48
CA ALA A 356 3.01 33.90 -4.30
C ALA A 356 2.74 33.97 -5.82
N ALA A 357 1.51 34.31 -6.25
CA ALA A 357 1.11 34.36 -7.66
C ALA A 357 2.11 35.11 -8.57
N PRO A 358 2.65 36.30 -8.18
CA PRO A 358 3.63 37.00 -9.01
C PRO A 358 4.93 36.21 -9.23
N VAL A 359 5.40 35.49 -8.21
CA VAL A 359 6.62 34.67 -8.29
C VAL A 359 6.37 33.40 -9.10
N LEU A 360 5.21 32.78 -8.89
CA LEU A 360 4.83 31.55 -9.57
C LEU A 360 4.68 31.76 -11.09
N LEU A 361 4.08 32.88 -11.51
CA LEU A 361 3.88 33.18 -12.93
C LEU A 361 5.19 33.45 -13.68
N LYS A 362 6.25 33.91 -12.99
CA LYS A 362 7.59 34.09 -13.59
C LYS A 362 8.21 32.79 -14.11
N VAL A 363 7.79 31.63 -13.60
CA VAL A 363 8.27 30.31 -14.07
C VAL A 363 7.90 30.08 -15.54
N PHE A 364 6.86 30.73 -16.05
CA PHE A 364 6.41 30.60 -17.44
C PHE A 364 7.07 31.63 -18.39
N GLY A 365 7.90 32.54 -17.88
CA GLY A 365 8.57 33.57 -18.66
C GLY A 365 7.90 34.95 -18.57
N GLY A 366 8.43 35.91 -19.34
CA GLY A 366 7.95 37.30 -19.35
C GLY A 366 6.51 37.41 -19.89
N GLY A 367 5.74 38.36 -19.33
CA GLY A 367 4.37 38.65 -19.77
C GLY A 367 3.27 37.75 -19.20
N TYR A 368 3.61 36.67 -18.50
CA TYR A 368 2.62 35.79 -17.85
C TYR A 368 2.08 36.35 -16.52
N GLU A 369 2.74 37.36 -15.94
CA GLU A 369 2.30 38.07 -14.73
C GLU A 369 0.92 38.73 -14.87
N ALA A 370 0.47 38.99 -16.10
CA ALA A 370 -0.89 39.47 -16.40
C ALA A 370 -1.98 38.52 -15.84
N GLY A 371 -1.68 37.24 -15.68
CA GLY A 371 -2.58 36.23 -15.10
C GLY A 371 -2.73 36.28 -13.58
N ARG A 372 -2.10 37.24 -12.87
CA ARG A 372 -2.11 37.30 -11.40
C ARG A 372 -3.52 37.29 -10.82
N ALA A 373 -4.43 38.10 -11.35
CA ALA A 373 -5.81 38.16 -10.87
C ALA A 373 -6.54 36.81 -11.05
N THR A 374 -6.35 36.15 -12.20
CA THR A 374 -6.88 34.82 -12.48
C THR A 374 -6.41 33.79 -11.45
N VAL A 375 -5.10 33.76 -11.11
CA VAL A 375 -4.58 32.83 -10.09
C VAL A 375 -5.24 33.06 -8.74
N VAL A 376 -5.36 34.33 -8.30
CA VAL A 376 -5.95 34.68 -7.00
C VAL A 376 -7.43 34.28 -6.94
N ILE A 377 -8.23 34.66 -7.95
CA ILE A 377 -9.66 34.34 -8.00
C ILE A 377 -9.89 32.82 -7.95
N LEU A 378 -9.15 32.06 -8.76
CA LEU A 378 -9.32 30.62 -8.81
C LEU A 378 -8.78 29.92 -7.57
N ALA A 379 -7.69 30.41 -6.98
CA ALA A 379 -7.19 29.89 -5.70
C ALA A 379 -8.23 30.08 -4.57
N LEU A 380 -8.82 31.27 -4.44
CA LEU A 380 -9.88 31.54 -3.46
C LEU A 380 -11.12 30.67 -3.71
N THR A 381 -11.50 30.50 -4.99
CA THR A 381 -12.59 29.62 -5.39
C THR A 381 -12.32 28.16 -5.02
N MET A 382 -11.08 27.69 -5.20
CA MET A 382 -10.69 26.33 -4.81
C MET A 382 -10.71 26.13 -3.29
N LEU A 383 -10.40 27.16 -2.49
CA LEU A 383 -10.56 27.09 -1.04
C LEU A 383 -12.03 26.86 -0.67
N ALA A 384 -12.95 27.64 -1.25
CA ALA A 384 -14.38 27.47 -1.05
C ALA A 384 -14.88 26.09 -1.53
N THR A 385 -14.43 25.63 -2.70
CA THR A 385 -14.76 24.33 -3.29
C THR A 385 -14.28 23.15 -2.42
N THR A 386 -13.08 23.26 -1.85
CA THR A 386 -12.56 22.20 -0.96
C THR A 386 -13.22 22.23 0.42
N ALA A 387 -13.68 23.40 0.88
CA ALA A 387 -14.46 23.54 2.11
C ALA A 387 -15.80 22.81 2.06
N THR A 388 -16.42 22.72 0.88
CA THR A 388 -17.65 21.95 0.68
C THR A 388 -17.43 20.44 0.66
N GLY A 389 -16.18 19.95 0.69
CA GLY A 389 -15.88 18.53 0.68
C GLY A 389 -16.22 17.83 -0.65
N SER A 390 -16.10 16.50 -0.68
CA SER A 390 -16.34 15.70 -1.89
C SER A 390 -17.82 15.33 -2.07
N VAL A 391 -18.72 16.32 -2.11
CA VAL A 391 -20.19 16.11 -2.18
C VAL A 391 -20.64 15.26 -3.37
N ASP A 392 -20.01 15.44 -4.52
CA ASP A 392 -20.35 14.68 -5.74
C ASP A 392 -20.04 13.19 -5.57
N VAL A 393 -19.00 12.85 -4.80
CA VAL A 393 -18.68 11.46 -4.45
C VAL A 393 -19.78 10.85 -3.59
N VAL A 394 -20.34 11.60 -2.64
CA VAL A 394 -21.46 11.12 -1.80
C VAL A 394 -22.68 10.79 -2.68
N LEU A 395 -23.04 11.66 -3.62
CA LEU A 395 -24.15 11.41 -4.55
C LEU A 395 -23.90 10.17 -5.41
N LEU A 396 -22.68 10.00 -5.93
CA LEU A 396 -22.33 8.86 -6.75
C LEU A 396 -22.39 7.54 -5.96
N MET A 397 -21.84 7.51 -4.75
CA MET A 397 -21.87 6.33 -3.88
C MET A 397 -23.28 6.01 -3.38
N ALA A 398 -24.14 7.02 -3.23
CA ALA A 398 -25.55 6.84 -2.94
C ALA A 398 -26.42 6.48 -4.16
N GLY A 399 -25.80 6.16 -5.30
CA GLY A 399 -26.49 5.71 -6.52
C GLY A 399 -27.15 6.83 -7.35
N ARG A 400 -26.91 8.11 -7.02
CA ARG A 400 -27.58 9.27 -7.66
C ARG A 400 -26.80 9.86 -8.83
N SER A 401 -26.31 9.02 -9.74
CA SER A 401 -25.49 9.42 -10.90
C SER A 401 -26.19 10.42 -11.83
N ARG A 402 -27.52 10.32 -12.01
CA ARG A 402 -28.31 11.29 -12.80
C ARG A 402 -28.29 12.70 -12.20
N GLN A 403 -28.32 12.81 -10.87
CA GLN A 403 -28.27 14.13 -10.20
C GLN A 403 -26.88 14.76 -10.36
N SER A 404 -25.81 13.97 -10.22
CA SER A 404 -24.45 14.41 -10.50
C SER A 404 -24.28 14.90 -11.95
N LEU A 405 -24.86 14.19 -12.93
CA LEU A 405 -24.88 14.62 -14.33
C LEU A 405 -25.55 15.99 -14.51
N VAL A 406 -26.75 16.18 -13.95
CA VAL A 406 -27.47 17.45 -14.03
C VAL A 406 -26.67 18.59 -13.40
N ASN A 407 -26.01 18.35 -12.27
CA ASN A 407 -25.17 19.35 -11.60
C ASN A 407 -23.97 19.76 -12.47
N ASN A 408 -23.28 18.80 -13.09
CA ASN A 408 -22.14 19.08 -13.98
C ASN A 408 -22.59 19.80 -15.27
N ALA A 409 -23.74 19.42 -15.84
CA ALA A 409 -24.31 20.10 -17.00
C ALA A 409 -24.72 21.54 -16.67
N ALA A 410 -25.38 21.78 -15.52
CA ALA A 410 -25.74 23.12 -15.07
C ALA A 410 -24.50 24.00 -14.86
N ALA A 411 -23.44 23.45 -14.26
CA ALA A 411 -22.18 24.15 -14.09
C ALA A 411 -21.54 24.55 -15.44
N LEU A 412 -21.53 23.64 -16.42
CA LEU A 412 -21.02 23.93 -17.77
C LEU A 412 -21.82 25.02 -18.49
N VAL A 413 -23.15 25.00 -18.38
CA VAL A 413 -23.99 26.04 -18.97
C VAL A 413 -23.68 27.40 -18.36
N VAL A 414 -23.58 27.47 -17.02
CA VAL A 414 -23.22 28.70 -16.31
C VAL A 414 -21.84 29.20 -16.72
N ASP A 415 -20.86 28.30 -16.81
CA ASP A 415 -19.50 28.59 -17.26
C ASP A 415 -19.47 29.23 -18.64
N VAL A 416 -20.01 28.54 -19.64
CA VAL A 416 -20.00 28.99 -21.04
C VAL A 416 -20.74 30.32 -21.21
N VAL A 417 -21.92 30.46 -20.60
CA VAL A 417 -22.71 31.70 -20.68
C VAL A 417 -21.95 32.88 -20.06
N LEU A 418 -21.36 32.69 -18.87
CA LEU A 418 -20.62 33.75 -18.20
C LEU A 418 -19.30 34.06 -18.90
N VAL A 419 -18.61 33.07 -19.48
CA VAL A 419 -17.41 33.31 -20.30
C VAL A 419 -17.76 34.23 -21.48
N VAL A 420 -18.81 33.90 -22.24
CA VAL A 420 -19.24 34.72 -23.40
C VAL A 420 -19.63 36.15 -22.98
N VAL A 421 -20.21 36.33 -21.79
CA VAL A 421 -20.64 37.66 -21.31
C VAL A 421 -19.50 38.47 -20.65
N LEU A 422 -18.65 37.82 -19.85
CA LEU A 422 -17.67 38.50 -19.00
C LEU A 422 -16.30 38.65 -19.66
N VAL A 423 -15.88 37.70 -20.50
CA VAL A 423 -14.55 37.75 -21.14
C VAL A 423 -14.35 39.00 -22.00
N PRO A 424 -15.31 39.40 -22.86
CA PRO A 424 -15.14 40.62 -23.66
C PRO A 424 -15.01 41.91 -22.82
N ARG A 425 -15.48 41.91 -21.56
CA ARG A 425 -15.48 43.11 -20.68
C ARG A 425 -14.34 43.11 -19.67
N LEU A 426 -13.97 41.94 -19.15
CA LEU A 426 -13.03 41.77 -18.04
C LEU A 426 -11.76 41.00 -18.44
N GLY A 427 -11.62 40.64 -19.71
CA GLY A 427 -10.51 39.84 -20.23
C GLY A 427 -10.45 38.44 -19.59
N ILE A 428 -9.24 37.92 -19.41
CA ILE A 428 -8.98 36.63 -18.74
C ILE A 428 -9.45 36.58 -17.28
N THR A 429 -9.66 37.74 -16.64
CA THR A 429 -10.25 37.82 -15.30
C THR A 429 -11.73 37.45 -15.35
N GLY A 430 -12.44 37.83 -16.43
CA GLY A 430 -13.82 37.43 -16.68
C GLY A 430 -13.98 35.91 -16.80
N ALA A 431 -13.04 35.25 -17.48
CA ALA A 431 -13.01 33.78 -17.55
C ALA A 431 -12.83 33.15 -16.16
N ALA A 432 -11.94 33.72 -15.33
CA ALA A 432 -11.73 33.25 -13.96
C ALA A 432 -12.99 33.36 -13.09
N VAL A 433 -13.74 34.47 -13.22
CA VAL A 433 -15.01 34.69 -12.51
C VAL A 433 -16.11 33.75 -13.01
N ALA A 434 -16.19 33.52 -14.32
CA ALA A 434 -17.12 32.57 -14.90
C ALA A 434 -16.89 31.15 -14.37
N TRP A 435 -15.64 30.70 -14.38
CA TRP A 435 -15.27 29.39 -13.85
C TRP A 435 -15.52 29.30 -12.34
N ALA A 436 -15.27 30.38 -11.59
CA ALA A 436 -15.59 30.47 -10.18
C ALA A 436 -17.09 30.29 -9.89
N ALA A 437 -17.95 30.94 -10.67
CA ALA A 437 -19.39 30.79 -10.55
C ALA A 437 -19.86 29.37 -10.92
N ALA A 438 -19.30 28.78 -11.98
CA ALA A 438 -19.58 27.41 -12.38
C ALA A 438 -19.19 26.40 -11.27
N LEU A 439 -18.03 26.60 -10.63
CA LEU A 439 -17.59 25.80 -9.50
C LEU A 439 -18.48 26.00 -8.27
N ALA A 440 -18.94 27.22 -8.00
CA ALA A 440 -19.90 27.48 -6.94
C ALA A 440 -21.20 26.68 -7.16
N VAL A 441 -21.73 26.65 -8.39
CA VAL A 441 -22.90 25.82 -8.76
C VAL A 441 -22.59 24.33 -8.59
N ARG A 442 -21.43 23.88 -9.09
CA ARG A 442 -20.98 22.47 -9.03
C ARG A 442 -20.77 21.95 -7.61
N ASN A 443 -20.67 22.81 -6.60
CA ASN A 443 -20.54 22.40 -5.20
C ASN A 443 -21.79 22.68 -4.36
N SER A 444 -22.47 23.80 -4.58
CA SER A 444 -23.64 24.21 -3.79
C SER A 444 -24.88 23.37 -4.10
N LEU A 445 -25.18 23.08 -5.37
CA LEU A 445 -26.31 22.23 -5.78
C LEU A 445 -26.20 20.82 -5.17
N PRO A 446 -25.09 20.07 -5.37
CA PRO A 446 -24.94 18.75 -4.76
C PRO A 446 -24.90 18.81 -3.24
N MET A 447 -24.30 19.83 -2.63
CA MET A 447 -24.35 20.02 -1.17
C MET A 447 -25.79 20.15 -0.67
N LEU A 448 -26.62 20.93 -1.34
CA LEU A 448 -28.04 21.08 -0.99
C LEU A 448 -28.81 19.77 -1.16
N GLN A 449 -28.55 19.02 -2.23
CA GLN A 449 -29.15 17.70 -2.48
C GLN A 449 -28.75 16.69 -1.39
N VAL A 450 -27.46 16.64 -1.04
CA VAL A 450 -26.91 15.75 -0.02
C VAL A 450 -27.43 16.13 1.37
N ARG A 451 -27.49 17.42 1.71
CA ARG A 451 -28.03 17.89 2.98
C ARG A 451 -29.51 17.53 3.13
N ARG A 452 -30.32 17.73 2.09
CA ARG A 452 -31.76 17.39 2.12
C ARG A 452 -32.01 15.89 2.19
N ALA A 453 -31.20 15.09 1.50
CA ALA A 453 -31.42 13.65 1.41
C ALA A 453 -30.80 12.86 2.57
N TYR A 454 -29.67 13.33 3.12
CA TYR A 454 -28.84 12.54 4.05
C TYR A 454 -28.45 13.31 5.33
N GLY A 455 -28.83 14.60 5.47
CA GLY A 455 -28.50 15.39 6.65
C GLY A 455 -27.01 15.69 6.84
N VAL A 456 -26.19 15.45 5.82
CA VAL A 456 -24.73 15.60 5.86
C VAL A 456 -24.35 17.04 5.55
N MET A 457 -23.40 17.60 6.32
CA MET A 457 -22.77 18.89 6.08
C MET A 457 -21.28 18.81 6.38
N SER A 458 -20.48 19.65 5.71
CA SER A 458 -19.02 19.70 5.87
C SER A 458 -18.53 20.46 7.11
N PHE A 459 -19.40 21.21 7.79
CA PHE A 459 -18.98 22.14 8.83
C PHE A 459 -18.83 21.45 10.19
N GLY A 460 -17.64 21.57 10.78
CA GLY A 460 -17.35 21.07 12.12
C GLY A 460 -16.06 21.69 12.71
N PRO A 461 -15.75 21.42 14.00
CA PRO A 461 -14.60 22.00 14.68
C PRO A 461 -13.27 21.70 13.99
N ALA A 462 -13.11 20.50 13.41
CA ALA A 462 -11.93 20.10 12.67
C ALA A 462 -11.68 20.97 11.43
N VAL A 463 -12.76 21.26 10.69
CA VAL A 463 -12.74 22.11 9.50
C VAL A 463 -12.39 23.55 9.86
N LEU A 464 -12.97 24.09 10.93
CA LEU A 464 -12.63 25.43 11.43
C LEU A 464 -11.18 25.53 11.89
N TRP A 465 -10.67 24.52 12.60
CA TRP A 465 -9.28 24.49 13.06
C TRP A 465 -8.30 24.51 11.89
N VAL A 466 -8.52 23.64 10.90
CA VAL A 466 -7.69 23.58 9.69
C VAL A 466 -7.78 24.87 8.90
N ALA A 467 -8.99 25.43 8.74
CA ALA A 467 -9.20 26.68 8.03
C ALA A 467 -8.40 27.82 8.68
N ALA A 468 -8.51 27.97 10.01
CA ALA A 468 -7.80 29.00 10.75
C ALA A 468 -6.28 28.80 10.68
N ALA A 469 -5.79 27.57 10.91
CA ALA A 469 -4.37 27.26 10.87
C ALA A 469 -3.75 27.49 9.49
N ALA A 470 -4.40 27.01 8.42
CA ALA A 470 -3.91 27.17 7.05
C ALA A 470 -3.93 28.65 6.63
N THR A 471 -5.03 29.37 6.91
CA THR A 471 -5.17 30.80 6.58
C THR A 471 -4.14 31.64 7.32
N LEU A 472 -3.87 31.35 8.59
CA LEU A 472 -2.84 32.04 9.36
C LEU A 472 -1.44 31.79 8.77
N CYS A 473 -1.06 30.52 8.58
CA CYS A 473 0.29 30.15 8.15
C CYS A 473 0.60 30.50 6.70
N PHE A 474 -0.36 30.35 5.78
CA PHE A 474 -0.11 30.47 4.33
C PHE A 474 -0.81 31.66 3.66
N GLY A 475 -1.71 32.34 4.38
CA GLY A 475 -2.38 33.56 3.92
C GLY A 475 -1.87 34.80 4.65
N VAL A 476 -2.22 34.92 5.93
CA VAL A 476 -2.00 36.14 6.74
C VAL A 476 -0.51 36.42 6.96
N VAL A 477 0.25 35.48 7.51
CA VAL A 477 1.67 35.71 7.82
C VAL A 477 2.48 36.03 6.56
N PRO A 478 2.37 35.26 5.45
CA PRO A 478 3.06 35.61 4.21
C PRO A 478 2.65 36.97 3.64
N LEU A 479 1.37 37.34 3.71
CA LEU A 479 0.90 38.65 3.26
C LEU A 479 1.54 39.78 4.08
N LEU A 480 1.63 39.63 5.40
CA LEU A 480 2.30 40.59 6.29
C LEU A 480 3.81 40.69 5.98
N VAL A 481 4.49 39.57 5.73
CA VAL A 481 5.89 39.57 5.30
C VAL A 481 6.06 40.37 4.00
N HIS A 482 5.12 40.25 3.07
CA HIS A 482 5.15 40.98 1.81
C HIS A 482 4.74 42.46 1.90
N LEU A 483 4.28 42.94 3.05
CA LEU A 483 4.14 44.38 3.30
C LEU A 483 5.49 45.05 3.55
N VAL A 484 6.49 44.30 4.03
CA VAL A 484 7.81 44.83 4.43
C VAL A 484 8.97 44.31 3.58
N ALA A 485 8.79 43.20 2.87
CA ALA A 485 9.80 42.58 2.02
C ALA A 485 9.32 42.38 0.57
N PRO A 486 10.19 42.59 -0.44
CA PRO A 486 9.81 42.45 -1.83
C PRO A 486 9.45 40.99 -2.19
N MET A 487 8.47 40.84 -3.08
CA MET A 487 7.99 39.54 -3.56
C MET A 487 9.02 38.89 -4.50
N ASN A 488 9.90 38.04 -3.95
CA ASN A 488 10.90 37.28 -4.69
C ASN A 488 10.98 35.82 -4.21
N VAL A 489 11.67 34.97 -4.98
CA VAL A 489 11.79 33.53 -4.70
C VAL A 489 12.42 33.27 -3.33
N GLY A 490 13.44 34.03 -2.94
CA GLY A 490 14.13 33.87 -1.66
C GLY A 490 13.20 34.15 -0.47
N VAL A 491 12.41 35.23 -0.54
CA VAL A 491 11.43 35.58 0.50
C VAL A 491 10.31 34.54 0.57
N VAL A 492 9.82 34.04 -0.57
CA VAL A 492 8.80 32.98 -0.62
C VAL A 492 9.29 31.70 0.06
N ILE A 493 10.51 31.24 -0.28
CA ILE A 493 11.12 30.07 0.38
C ILE A 493 11.31 30.34 1.88
N GLY A 494 11.72 31.57 2.22
CA GLY A 494 11.99 32.03 3.58
C GLY A 494 10.79 31.93 4.53
N TRP A 495 9.57 32.24 4.08
CA TRP A 495 8.37 32.03 4.90
C TRP A 495 7.74 30.65 4.71
N LEU A 496 7.87 30.01 3.55
CA LEU A 496 7.20 28.74 3.24
C LEU A 496 7.67 27.60 4.15
N VAL A 497 8.99 27.43 4.32
CA VAL A 497 9.55 26.32 5.12
C VAL A 497 9.17 26.44 6.61
N PRO A 498 9.36 27.60 7.28
CA PRO A 498 8.91 27.77 8.66
C PRO A 498 7.40 27.60 8.82
N MET A 499 6.60 28.15 7.90
CA MET A 499 5.14 28.05 8.00
C MET A 499 4.63 26.62 7.79
N CYS A 500 5.31 25.80 6.98
CA CYS A 500 5.05 24.35 6.90
C CYS A 500 5.30 23.65 8.24
N LEU A 501 6.38 23.98 8.95
CA LEU A 501 6.69 23.39 10.26
C LEU A 501 5.66 23.83 11.32
N VAL A 502 5.33 25.12 11.37
CA VAL A 502 4.30 25.66 12.29
C VAL A 502 2.96 25.02 12.00
N TYR A 503 2.57 24.91 10.73
CA TYR A 503 1.33 24.28 10.33
C TYR A 503 1.27 22.79 10.72
N ALA A 504 2.36 22.04 10.52
CA ALA A 504 2.45 20.65 10.97
C ALA A 504 2.29 20.54 12.50
N ALA A 505 2.89 21.46 13.28
CA ALA A 505 2.70 21.52 14.72
C ALA A 505 1.25 21.84 15.13
N LEU A 506 0.57 22.76 14.42
CA LEU A 506 -0.83 23.10 14.65
C LEU A 506 -1.77 21.94 14.31
N LEU A 507 -1.51 21.19 13.22
CA LEU A 507 -2.24 19.98 12.88
C LEU A 507 -2.01 18.88 13.92
N TRP A 508 -0.79 18.72 14.40
CA TRP A 508 -0.45 17.77 15.47
C TRP A 508 -1.16 18.11 16.80
N LYS A 509 -1.25 19.41 17.14
CA LYS A 509 -2.01 19.87 18.30
C LYS A 509 -3.50 19.59 18.15
N GLY A 510 -4.06 19.79 16.94
CA GLY A 510 -5.45 19.50 16.59
C GLY A 510 -5.78 18.03 16.30
N ARG A 511 -4.86 17.09 16.56
CA ARG A 511 -4.97 15.67 16.13
C ARG A 511 -6.24 14.96 16.55
N HIS A 512 -6.81 15.31 17.70
CA HIS A 512 -8.02 14.71 18.23
C HIS A 512 -9.27 15.19 17.47
N HIS A 513 -9.36 16.49 17.17
CA HIS A 513 -10.44 17.03 16.33
C HIS A 513 -10.36 16.52 14.88
N LEU A 514 -9.15 16.33 14.37
CA LEU A 514 -8.89 15.86 13.01
C LEU A 514 -9.02 14.35 12.83
N GLN A 515 -9.30 13.60 13.91
CA GLN A 515 -9.32 12.13 13.90
C GLN A 515 -8.09 11.53 13.19
N LEU A 516 -6.89 12.09 13.43
CA LEU A 516 -5.67 11.64 12.73
C LEU A 516 -5.31 10.18 13.04
N GLY A 517 -5.85 9.61 14.14
CA GLY A 517 -5.80 8.18 14.42
C GLY A 517 -6.55 7.34 13.37
N ALA A 518 -7.77 7.76 13.01
CA ALA A 518 -8.54 7.14 11.93
C ALA A 518 -7.93 7.38 10.55
N PHE A 519 -7.32 8.56 10.34
CA PHE A 519 -6.52 8.80 9.14
C PHE A 519 -5.35 7.83 9.06
N ARG A 520 -4.62 7.60 10.17
CA ARG A 520 -3.47 6.69 10.23
C ARG A 520 -3.89 5.24 10.00
N THR A 521 -5.02 4.78 10.53
CA THR A 521 -5.53 3.42 10.26
C THR A 521 -5.98 3.27 8.80
N ALA A 522 -6.69 4.27 8.26
CA ALA A 522 -7.04 4.33 6.84
C ALA A 522 -5.80 4.38 5.93
N LEU A 523 -4.76 5.13 6.31
CA LEU A 523 -3.49 5.19 5.58
C LEU A 523 -2.65 3.92 5.74
N ALA A 524 -2.74 3.23 6.89
CA ALA A 524 -2.09 1.94 7.13
C ALA A 524 -2.75 0.81 6.32
N SER A 525 -4.05 0.94 6.02
CA SER A 525 -4.74 0.07 5.05
C SER A 525 -4.24 0.29 3.61
N VAL A 526 -3.61 1.44 3.32
CA VAL A 526 -2.86 1.69 2.08
C VAL A 526 -1.42 1.18 2.29
N PRO A 527 -0.92 0.21 1.52
CA PRO A 527 0.39 -0.40 1.75
C PRO A 527 1.57 0.51 1.30
N LEU A 528 1.69 1.71 1.88
CA LEU A 528 2.68 2.73 1.54
C LEU A 528 4.13 2.26 1.71
N ALA A 529 4.39 1.27 2.59
CA ALA A 529 5.69 0.64 2.77
C ALA A 529 6.23 -0.05 1.48
N ARG A 530 5.36 -0.30 0.48
CA ARG A 530 5.73 -0.92 -0.80
C ARG A 530 6.02 0.08 -1.92
N ILE A 531 5.89 1.40 -1.71
CA ILE A 531 6.21 2.46 -2.69
C ILE A 531 7.65 2.31 -3.23
N GLY A 532 8.58 1.80 -2.43
CA GLY A 532 9.97 1.58 -2.84
C GLY A 532 10.18 0.40 -3.80
N THR A 533 9.26 -0.56 -3.91
CA THR A 533 9.53 -1.84 -4.62
C THR A 533 9.33 -1.81 -6.14
N PRO A 534 8.33 -1.12 -6.74
CA PRO A 534 8.24 -1.00 -8.19
C PRO A 534 9.30 -0.04 -8.77
N VAL A 535 9.63 1.04 -8.02
CA VAL A 535 10.71 1.98 -8.38
C VAL A 535 12.08 1.29 -8.31
N ARG A 536 12.28 0.34 -7.39
CA ARG A 536 13.50 -0.50 -7.32
C ARG A 536 13.60 -1.54 -8.44
N ARG A 537 12.47 -2.11 -8.91
CA ARG A 537 12.48 -3.06 -10.04
C ARG A 537 12.70 -2.37 -11.39
N LEU A 538 12.19 -1.14 -11.56
CA LEU A 538 12.54 -0.27 -12.69
C LEU A 538 14.00 0.21 -12.60
N HIS A 539 14.50 0.56 -11.42
CA HIS A 539 15.94 0.81 -11.20
C HIS A 539 16.82 -0.41 -11.47
N GLY A 540 16.35 -1.63 -11.17
CA GLY A 540 17.08 -2.87 -11.39
C GLY A 540 17.21 -3.23 -12.87
N ARG A 541 16.13 -3.06 -13.65
CA ARG A 541 16.16 -3.29 -15.11
C ARG A 541 16.80 -2.13 -15.89
N ALA A 542 16.58 -0.87 -15.47
CA ALA A 542 17.27 0.28 -16.04
C ALA A 542 18.79 0.26 -15.76
N ARG A 543 19.25 -0.33 -14.64
CA ARG A 543 20.69 -0.53 -14.37
C ARG A 543 21.36 -1.49 -15.35
N GLN A 544 20.63 -2.50 -15.83
CA GLN A 544 21.17 -3.49 -16.77
C GLN A 544 21.30 -2.95 -18.20
N THR A 545 20.48 -1.97 -18.61
CA THR A 545 20.52 -1.40 -19.97
C THR A 545 21.04 0.03 -20.06
N ALA A 546 21.01 0.83 -18.98
CA ALA A 546 21.43 2.24 -18.97
C ALA A 546 22.83 2.49 -18.38
N GLY A 547 23.57 1.43 -18.04
CA GLY A 547 24.93 1.54 -17.50
C GLY A 547 25.92 2.28 -18.42
N GLN A 548 25.68 2.29 -19.73
CA GLN A 548 26.53 2.99 -20.70
C GLN A 548 26.05 4.41 -21.05
N GLY A 549 24.75 4.72 -20.93
CA GLY A 549 24.21 6.06 -21.23
C GLY A 549 24.21 7.04 -20.05
N LEU A 550 24.11 6.54 -18.81
CA LEU A 550 24.01 7.39 -17.62
C LEU A 550 25.35 8.05 -17.24
N LEU A 551 26.49 7.42 -17.58
CA LEU A 551 27.81 7.99 -17.34
C LEU A 551 28.11 9.19 -18.26
N ALA A 552 27.52 9.24 -19.45
CA ALA A 552 27.57 10.42 -20.32
C ALA A 552 26.72 11.59 -19.76
N GLY A 553 25.57 11.30 -19.16
CA GLY A 553 24.68 12.30 -18.53
C GLY A 553 25.20 12.88 -17.21
N VAL A 554 25.90 12.07 -16.40
CA VAL A 554 26.55 12.53 -15.16
C VAL A 554 27.75 13.44 -15.44
N GLY A 555 28.43 13.23 -16.58
CA GLY A 555 29.45 14.16 -17.09
C GLY A 555 28.87 15.52 -17.50
N ALA A 556 27.65 15.56 -18.03
CA ALA A 556 26.95 16.80 -18.37
C ALA A 556 26.43 17.57 -17.14
N LEU A 557 25.99 16.86 -16.09
CA LEU A 557 25.59 17.45 -14.81
C LEU A 557 26.75 18.11 -14.04
N ARG A 558 28.00 17.67 -14.27
CA ARG A 558 29.20 18.32 -13.73
C ARG A 558 29.54 19.65 -14.40
N ARG A 559 28.96 19.96 -15.57
CA ARG A 559 29.19 21.22 -16.30
C ARG A 559 28.16 22.31 -16.01
N LEU A 560 27.15 22.03 -15.18
CA LEU A 560 26.18 23.03 -14.73
C LEU A 560 26.76 23.88 -13.59
N PRO A 561 26.65 25.22 -13.65
CA PRO A 561 27.19 26.11 -12.64
C PRO A 561 26.25 26.13 -11.42
N LEU A 562 26.37 25.14 -10.54
CA LEU A 562 25.63 25.09 -9.27
C LEU A 562 26.51 25.57 -8.09
N PRO A 563 25.96 26.42 -7.19
CA PRO A 563 26.67 26.92 -6.01
C PRO A 563 27.06 25.79 -5.03
N HIS A 564 28.20 25.94 -4.36
CA HIS A 564 28.87 24.89 -3.57
C HIS A 564 27.97 24.27 -2.48
N GLY A 565 27.10 25.07 -1.85
CA GLY A 565 26.16 24.60 -0.82
C GLY A 565 25.09 23.61 -1.33
N ALA A 566 24.62 23.77 -2.57
CA ALA A 566 23.66 22.84 -3.18
C ALA A 566 24.30 21.48 -3.50
N ARG A 567 25.61 21.48 -3.79
CA ARG A 567 26.40 20.28 -4.09
C ARG A 567 26.62 19.44 -2.83
N VAL A 568 26.88 20.09 -1.70
CA VAL A 568 27.04 19.45 -0.38
C VAL A 568 25.68 18.97 0.16
N ALA A 569 24.60 19.70 -0.06
CA ALA A 569 23.25 19.28 0.31
C ALA A 569 22.77 18.04 -0.48
N LEU A 570 23.08 17.96 -1.78
CA LEU A 570 22.72 16.82 -2.62
C LEU A 570 23.51 15.55 -2.27
N SER A 571 24.78 15.69 -1.84
CA SER A 571 25.58 14.56 -1.37
C SER A 571 25.18 14.09 0.04
N THR A 572 24.80 15.00 0.94
CA THR A 572 24.33 14.67 2.29
C THR A 572 22.93 14.04 2.31
N LEU A 573 22.03 14.40 1.39
CA LEU A 573 20.68 13.81 1.31
C LEU A 573 20.69 12.37 0.77
N VAL A 574 21.68 12.01 -0.06
CA VAL A 574 21.74 10.73 -0.77
C VAL A 574 22.69 9.71 -0.10
N LEU A 575 23.70 10.15 0.66
CA LEU A 575 24.81 9.28 1.12
C LEU A 575 25.11 9.31 2.62
N ARG A 576 24.10 9.46 3.50
CA ARG A 576 24.31 9.20 4.94
C ARG A 576 24.44 7.69 5.18
N ARG A 577 25.68 7.16 5.25
CA ARG A 577 25.99 5.75 5.53
C ARG A 577 25.39 5.36 6.90
N PRO A 578 24.60 4.26 7.01
CA PRO A 578 24.17 3.76 8.31
C PRO A 578 25.39 3.22 9.08
N GLY A 579 25.59 3.70 10.31
CA GLY A 579 26.65 3.23 11.21
C GLY A 579 26.38 1.82 11.74
N LEU A 580 27.41 1.22 12.35
CA LEU A 580 27.30 -0.03 13.10
C LEU A 580 26.57 0.21 14.42
N ALA A 581 25.72 -0.72 14.83
CA ALA A 581 25.00 -0.71 16.10
C ALA A 581 25.33 -2.01 16.87
N ARG A 582 25.50 -1.92 18.19
CA ARG A 582 25.69 -3.10 19.05
C ARG A 582 24.32 -3.57 19.54
N VAL A 583 23.97 -4.83 19.27
CA VAL A 583 22.65 -5.42 19.56
C VAL A 583 22.82 -6.70 20.38
N PRO A 584 22.08 -6.87 21.49
CA PRO A 584 22.05 -8.12 22.27
C PRO A 584 21.67 -9.34 21.43
N LEU A 585 22.32 -10.49 21.64
CA LEU A 585 22.09 -11.69 20.82
C LEU A 585 20.70 -12.29 20.98
N ASP A 586 20.09 -12.15 22.16
CA ASP A 586 18.71 -12.58 22.45
C ASP A 586 17.66 -11.79 21.63
N ARG A 587 18.02 -10.59 21.15
CA ARG A 587 17.19 -9.76 20.27
C ARG A 587 17.46 -9.96 18.78
N LEU A 588 18.43 -10.80 18.42
CA LEU A 588 18.70 -11.17 17.03
C LEU A 588 17.94 -12.44 16.70
N LEU A 589 16.88 -12.32 15.91
CA LEU A 589 15.99 -13.41 15.53
C LEU A 589 16.36 -13.96 14.15
N LEU A 590 16.11 -15.25 13.91
CA LEU A 590 16.32 -15.86 12.60
C LEU A 590 15.53 -15.11 11.53
N GLY A 591 15.95 -15.26 10.28
CA GLY A 591 15.44 -14.44 9.20
C GLY A 591 15.68 -15.04 7.84
N ILE A 592 16.07 -14.19 6.88
CA ILE A 592 16.24 -14.57 5.48
C ILE A 592 17.19 -15.76 5.34
N GLN A 593 16.84 -16.72 4.47
CA GLN A 593 17.68 -17.89 4.17
C GLN A 593 18.00 -17.89 2.67
N ASP A 594 19.29 -17.75 2.31
CA ASP A 594 19.74 -17.71 0.91
C ASP A 594 18.93 -16.77 0.00
N GLY A 595 18.54 -15.61 0.53
CA GLY A 595 17.74 -14.61 -0.17
C GLY A 595 16.23 -14.86 -0.16
N VAL A 596 15.76 -15.99 0.38
CA VAL A 596 14.35 -16.29 0.62
C VAL A 596 13.86 -15.53 1.85
N PRO A 597 12.83 -14.67 1.73
CA PRO A 597 12.26 -13.96 2.88
C PRO A 597 11.72 -14.92 3.94
N ALA A 598 11.86 -14.56 5.23
CA ALA A 598 11.40 -15.38 6.34
C ALA A 598 9.91 -15.75 6.26
N THR A 599 9.07 -14.87 5.69
CA THR A 599 7.65 -15.14 5.43
C THR A 599 7.41 -16.25 4.43
N THR A 600 8.26 -16.33 3.39
CA THR A 600 8.17 -17.39 2.37
C THR A 600 8.71 -18.70 2.94
N TYR A 601 9.82 -18.64 3.66
CA TYR A 601 10.41 -19.80 4.33
C TYR A 601 9.43 -20.42 5.34
N ALA A 602 8.85 -19.60 6.22
CA ALA A 602 7.86 -20.04 7.20
C ALA A 602 6.60 -20.64 6.56
N ALA A 603 6.14 -20.08 5.44
CA ALA A 603 4.95 -20.60 4.75
C ALA A 603 5.20 -21.94 4.06
N GLU A 604 6.41 -22.18 3.55
CA GLU A 604 6.76 -23.45 2.88
C GLU A 604 6.84 -24.62 3.85
N PHE A 605 7.38 -24.39 5.06
CA PHE A 605 7.65 -25.45 6.04
C PHE A 605 6.73 -25.41 7.26
N ASP A 606 5.67 -24.60 7.20
CA ASP A 606 4.74 -24.33 8.29
C ASP A 606 5.41 -23.96 9.63
N ASP A 607 6.54 -23.24 9.53
CA ASP A 607 7.37 -22.84 10.66
C ASP A 607 7.10 -21.37 11.02
N LEU A 608 5.97 -21.15 11.70
CA LEU A 608 5.48 -19.81 12.04
C LEU A 608 6.48 -19.00 12.89
N LEU A 609 7.19 -19.69 13.79
CA LEU A 609 8.10 -19.10 14.78
C LEU A 609 9.53 -18.96 14.27
N TRP A 610 9.81 -19.30 13.01
CA TRP A 610 11.15 -19.13 12.43
C TRP A 610 11.70 -17.73 12.71
N ALA A 611 10.99 -16.67 12.31
CA ALA A 611 11.43 -15.29 12.53
C ALA A 611 11.19 -14.75 13.95
N SER A 612 10.73 -15.61 14.86
CA SER A 612 10.54 -15.37 16.30
C SER A 612 11.63 -16.05 17.13
N THR A 613 12.40 -16.95 16.51
CA THR A 613 13.41 -17.77 17.18
C THR A 613 14.72 -16.99 17.34
N PRO A 614 15.25 -16.81 18.57
CA PRO A 614 16.56 -16.19 18.78
C PRO A 614 17.68 -16.97 18.08
N ILE A 615 18.68 -16.26 17.57
CA ILE A 615 19.80 -16.85 16.82
C ILE A 615 20.55 -17.91 17.66
N ALA A 616 20.64 -17.69 18.96
CA ALA A 616 21.23 -18.63 19.92
C ALA A 616 20.45 -19.94 20.07
N ARG A 617 19.16 -19.97 19.71
CA ARG A 617 18.33 -21.19 19.71
C ARG A 617 18.17 -21.80 18.31
N GLY A 618 18.72 -21.16 17.27
CA GLY A 618 18.61 -21.62 15.89
C GLY A 618 19.46 -22.86 15.56
N PRO A 619 19.31 -23.39 14.33
CA PRO A 619 19.92 -24.66 13.90
C PRO A 619 21.46 -24.66 13.96
N HIS A 620 22.10 -23.53 13.63
CA HIS A 620 23.56 -23.39 13.70
C HIS A 620 24.08 -23.49 15.13
N ALA A 621 23.45 -22.77 16.07
CA ALA A 621 23.81 -22.85 17.48
C ALA A 621 23.46 -24.22 18.08
N GLY A 622 22.39 -24.87 17.58
CA GLY A 622 22.03 -26.25 17.94
C GLY A 622 23.11 -27.26 17.57
N LEU A 623 23.71 -27.16 16.38
CA LEU A 623 24.82 -28.03 15.97
C LEU A 623 26.04 -27.86 16.88
N LEU A 624 26.38 -26.63 17.26
CA LEU A 624 27.49 -26.35 18.17
C LEU A 624 27.25 -26.92 19.57
N ARG A 625 26.01 -26.82 20.09
CA ARG A 625 25.64 -27.45 21.36
C ARG A 625 25.73 -28.96 21.29
N LEU A 626 25.17 -29.57 20.23
CA LEU A 626 25.23 -31.01 20.02
C LEU A 626 26.68 -31.51 20.00
N ALA A 627 27.60 -30.77 19.35
CA ALA A 627 29.01 -31.10 19.32
C ALA A 627 29.69 -30.98 20.70
N ALA A 628 29.35 -29.94 21.46
CA ALA A 628 29.87 -29.74 22.81
C ALA A 628 29.37 -30.84 23.77
N ASP A 629 28.09 -31.21 23.68
CA ASP A 629 27.50 -32.28 24.48
C ASP A 629 28.15 -33.64 24.17
N HIS A 630 28.38 -33.95 22.88
CA HIS A 630 29.04 -35.19 22.46
C HIS A 630 30.46 -35.33 23.02
N ARG A 631 31.22 -34.22 23.03
CA ARG A 631 32.56 -34.17 23.65
C ARG A 631 32.49 -34.31 25.17
N ALA A 632 31.50 -33.70 25.82
CA ALA A 632 31.32 -33.77 27.27
C ALA A 632 30.95 -35.18 27.77
N HIS A 633 30.23 -35.97 26.96
CA HIS A 633 29.87 -37.35 27.27
C HIS A 633 30.97 -38.38 26.94
N GLY A 634 32.10 -37.94 26.36
CA GLY A 634 33.23 -38.81 26.02
C GLY A 634 33.08 -39.56 24.70
N ASP A 635 32.07 -39.24 23.89
CA ASP A 635 31.71 -39.95 22.66
C ASP A 635 32.51 -39.45 21.42
N GLY A 636 33.55 -38.64 21.61
CA GLY A 636 34.43 -38.15 20.53
C GLY A 636 33.80 -37.07 19.65
N GLU A 637 34.30 -36.94 18.41
CA GLU A 637 33.70 -36.04 17.41
C GLU A 637 32.36 -36.56 16.92
N LEU A 638 31.43 -35.64 16.61
CA LEU A 638 30.14 -35.96 15.98
C LEU A 638 30.34 -36.85 14.75
N THR A 639 29.55 -37.92 14.62
CA THR A 639 29.52 -38.74 13.40
C THR A 639 28.71 -38.06 12.30
N ASP A 640 28.92 -38.48 11.04
CA ASP A 640 28.16 -37.96 9.91
C ASP A 640 26.67 -38.29 10.02
N GLU A 641 26.32 -39.48 10.56
CA GLU A 641 24.92 -39.83 10.83
C GLU A 641 24.30 -38.89 11.87
N ALA A 642 25.03 -38.55 12.93
CA ALA A 642 24.56 -37.63 13.96
C ALA A 642 24.37 -36.20 13.43
N ILE A 643 25.26 -35.75 12.53
CA ILE A 643 25.09 -34.47 11.82
C ILE A 643 23.82 -34.50 10.95
N LEU A 644 23.62 -35.55 10.15
CA LEU A 644 22.48 -35.69 9.24
C LEU A 644 21.13 -35.88 9.97
N ALA A 645 21.15 -36.37 11.21
CA ALA A 645 20.00 -36.47 12.09
C ALA A 645 19.68 -35.17 12.84
N SER A 646 20.56 -34.16 12.79
CA SER A 646 20.42 -32.92 13.56
C SER A 646 19.40 -31.94 12.95
N PRO A 647 18.84 -31.02 13.75
CA PRO A 647 18.03 -29.89 13.25
C PRO A 647 18.78 -28.99 12.26
N TYR A 648 20.12 -28.99 12.31
CA TYR A 648 20.94 -28.29 11.33
C TYR A 648 20.86 -28.92 9.95
N ALA A 649 20.96 -30.25 9.85
CA ALA A 649 20.80 -30.93 8.58
C ALA A 649 19.37 -30.87 8.06
N GLU A 650 18.37 -30.91 8.95
CA GLU A 650 16.97 -30.65 8.54
C GLU A 650 16.82 -29.25 7.93
N HIS A 651 17.39 -28.22 8.57
CA HIS A 651 17.42 -26.86 8.03
C HIS A 651 18.15 -26.79 6.68
N ALA A 652 19.29 -27.46 6.55
CA ALA A 652 20.04 -27.52 5.30
C ALA A 652 19.22 -28.18 4.17
N ARG A 653 18.52 -29.28 4.45
CA ARG A 653 17.58 -29.92 3.51
C ARG A 653 16.45 -28.97 3.10
N ARG A 654 15.90 -28.20 4.04
CA ARG A 654 14.90 -27.15 3.77
C ARG A 654 15.46 -26.10 2.80
N CYS A 655 16.69 -25.63 3.00
CA CYS A 655 17.35 -24.70 2.08
C CYS A 655 17.61 -25.32 0.70
N LEU A 656 18.15 -26.55 0.64
CA LEU A 656 18.38 -27.29 -0.61
C LEU A 656 17.10 -27.44 -1.44
N ARG A 657 15.96 -27.76 -0.80
CA ARG A 657 14.66 -27.84 -1.48
C ARG A 657 14.20 -26.50 -2.06
N LEU A 658 14.43 -25.40 -1.33
CA LEU A 658 13.95 -24.07 -1.72
C LEU A 658 14.81 -23.37 -2.77
N THR A 659 16.14 -23.49 -2.66
CA THR A 659 17.09 -22.69 -3.42
C THR A 659 18.05 -23.53 -4.26
N GLY A 660 18.04 -24.85 -4.11
CA GLY A 660 18.97 -25.77 -4.76
C GLY A 660 20.37 -25.79 -4.16
N ARG A 661 20.60 -25.08 -3.05
CA ARG A 661 21.91 -24.99 -2.38
C ARG A 661 21.80 -24.67 -0.89
N TYR A 662 22.86 -24.95 -0.15
CA TYR A 662 23.05 -24.48 1.23
C TYR A 662 24.54 -24.17 1.43
N PHE A 663 24.89 -22.88 1.51
CA PHE A 663 26.28 -22.44 1.27
C PHE A 663 26.79 -22.97 -0.08
N TRP A 664 27.83 -23.80 -0.08
CA TRP A 664 28.36 -24.49 -1.27
C TRP A 664 27.82 -25.92 -1.46
N ALA A 665 27.02 -26.43 -0.53
CA ALA A 665 26.43 -27.76 -0.63
C ALA A 665 25.27 -27.79 -1.64
N THR A 666 25.21 -28.84 -2.46
CA THR A 666 24.09 -29.14 -3.36
C THR A 666 23.42 -30.49 -3.04
N ASP A 667 24.00 -31.28 -2.14
CA ASP A 667 23.50 -32.57 -1.67
C ASP A 667 23.82 -32.79 -0.18
N GLU A 668 23.40 -33.93 0.40
CA GLU A 668 23.62 -34.24 1.82
C GLU A 668 25.09 -34.42 2.20
N ARG A 669 25.93 -34.90 1.27
CA ARG A 669 27.38 -35.03 1.51
C ARG A 669 28.01 -33.65 1.66
N GLY A 670 27.66 -32.71 0.78
CA GLY A 670 28.07 -31.32 0.92
C GLY A 670 27.58 -30.66 2.20
N VAL A 671 26.39 -31.04 2.71
CA VAL A 671 25.89 -30.52 4.01
C VAL A 671 26.79 -30.96 5.17
N VAL A 672 27.27 -32.21 5.17
CA VAL A 672 28.23 -32.70 6.16
C VAL A 672 29.55 -31.94 6.05
N GLU A 673 30.06 -31.69 4.84
CA GLU A 673 31.28 -30.90 4.64
C GLU A 673 31.14 -29.46 5.17
N VAL A 674 30.01 -28.80 4.91
CA VAL A 674 29.71 -27.47 5.45
C VAL A 674 29.65 -27.51 6.98
N ALA A 675 29.00 -28.53 7.55
CA ALA A 675 28.90 -28.72 9.01
C ALA A 675 30.29 -28.92 9.65
N ARG A 676 31.14 -29.76 9.06
CA ARG A 676 32.53 -30.01 9.53
C ARG A 676 33.36 -28.74 9.48
N SER A 677 33.30 -28.00 8.36
CA SER A 677 33.96 -26.69 8.24
C SER A 677 33.47 -25.70 9.28
N PHE A 678 32.17 -25.68 9.56
CA PHE A 678 31.59 -24.82 10.59
C PHE A 678 32.03 -25.20 12.00
N LEU A 679 32.07 -26.50 12.33
CA LEU A 679 32.55 -27.03 13.61
C LEU A 679 34.05 -26.77 13.81
N ALA A 680 34.87 -26.88 12.77
CA ALA A 680 36.29 -26.58 12.82
C ALA A 680 36.55 -25.10 13.18
N ARG A 681 35.79 -24.16 12.61
CA ARG A 681 35.86 -22.74 13.00
C ARG A 681 35.45 -22.49 14.45
N ALA A 682 34.56 -23.30 15.00
CA ALA A 682 34.14 -23.20 16.39
C ALA A 682 35.22 -23.65 17.38
N SER A 683 36.11 -24.58 16.98
CA SER A 683 37.23 -25.04 17.81
C SER A 683 38.42 -24.07 17.90
N VAL A 684 38.47 -23.05 17.03
CA VAL A 684 39.51 -22.00 17.10
C VAL A 684 39.13 -20.99 18.19
N THR A 685 39.97 -20.90 19.22
CA THR A 685 39.71 -20.20 20.50
C THR A 685 40.14 -18.75 20.55
N ASP A 686 40.75 -18.17 19.50
CA ASP A 686 41.20 -16.77 19.57
C ASP A 686 40.04 -15.79 19.34
N PRO A 687 39.71 -14.91 20.31
CA PRO A 687 38.66 -13.90 20.16
C PRO A 687 39.08 -12.70 19.29
N SER A 688 40.35 -12.59 18.90
CA SER A 688 40.92 -11.39 18.27
C SER A 688 40.90 -11.37 16.74
N GLU A 689 40.73 -12.51 16.07
CA GLU A 689 40.80 -12.61 14.60
C GLU A 689 39.49 -12.24 13.86
N ASP A 690 38.37 -11.97 14.55
CA ASP A 690 37.05 -11.86 13.89
C ASP A 690 36.19 -10.65 14.33
N VAL A 691 36.78 -9.68 15.04
CA VAL A 691 36.05 -8.46 15.50
C VAL A 691 36.53 -7.24 14.71
N PRO A 692 35.67 -6.52 13.95
CA PRO A 692 36.09 -5.29 13.31
C PRO A 692 36.42 -4.23 14.37
N SER A 693 37.72 -3.90 14.49
CA SER A 693 38.22 -2.73 15.19
C SER A 693 37.71 -1.44 14.52
N PRO A 694 37.40 -0.35 15.26
CA PRO A 694 36.76 0.83 14.70
C PRO A 694 37.79 1.67 13.92
N VAL A 695 37.77 1.63 12.59
CA VAL A 695 38.63 2.52 11.78
C VAL A 695 38.16 3.97 11.95
N ALA A 696 39.04 4.72 12.61
CA ALA A 696 39.01 6.15 12.82
C ALA A 696 39.21 6.93 11.50
N VAL A 697 38.71 8.18 11.53
CA VAL A 697 38.79 9.18 10.46
C VAL A 697 40.23 9.72 10.33
N GLY A 698 40.77 9.85 9.11
CA GLY A 698 42.02 10.60 8.85
C GLY A 698 42.48 10.65 7.38
N THR A 699 42.24 11.80 6.74
CA THR A 699 42.94 12.51 5.63
C THR A 699 44.13 11.87 4.84
N ALA A 700 44.04 11.93 3.49
CA ALA A 700 45.02 12.42 2.46
C ALA A 700 44.93 11.61 1.14
N VAL A 701 44.35 12.15 0.04
CA VAL A 701 45.00 12.77 -1.16
C VAL A 701 45.89 11.83 -1.99
N GLY A 702 45.58 11.66 -3.28
CA GLY A 702 46.53 11.13 -4.28
C GLY A 702 45.91 10.66 -5.60
N THR A 703 45.90 11.52 -6.61
CA THR A 703 45.47 11.30 -8.01
C THR A 703 46.61 10.79 -8.92
N ALA A 704 46.34 9.85 -9.83
CA ALA A 704 46.92 9.71 -11.19
C ALA A 704 46.18 8.53 -11.90
N VAL A 705 45.43 8.66 -13.01
CA VAL A 705 45.82 8.92 -14.42
C VAL A 705 46.88 7.88 -14.86
N ALA A 706 46.67 6.98 -15.84
CA ALA A 706 46.31 7.23 -17.24
C ALA A 706 46.00 5.91 -18.00
N THR A 707 45.14 6.03 -19.03
CA THR A 707 45.26 5.46 -20.41
C THR A 707 45.60 3.97 -20.61
N GLY A 708 44.97 3.18 -21.48
CA GLY A 708 44.05 3.41 -22.61
C GLY A 708 44.18 2.27 -23.63
N GLY A 709 43.21 2.16 -24.56
CA GLY A 709 43.29 1.39 -25.83
C GLY A 709 43.17 -0.13 -25.70
N ALA A 710 42.07 -0.80 -26.04
CA ALA A 710 41.42 -0.98 -27.35
C ALA A 710 42.20 -1.86 -28.34
N ALA A 711 41.51 -2.94 -28.75
CA ALA A 711 41.65 -3.80 -29.95
C ALA A 711 42.04 -5.25 -29.59
N THR A 712 41.54 -6.33 -30.20
CA THR A 712 40.42 -6.67 -31.11
C THR A 712 40.47 -8.21 -31.20
N GLU A 713 39.30 -8.86 -31.36
CA GLU A 713 39.04 -10.08 -32.14
C GLU A 713 40.01 -11.29 -32.13
N GLY A 714 39.46 -12.49 -31.92
CA GLY A 714 40.14 -13.73 -32.30
C GLY A 714 39.58 -14.97 -31.61
N ALA A 715 38.65 -15.63 -32.29
CA ALA A 715 38.07 -16.91 -31.88
C ALA A 715 39.07 -18.09 -32.04
N ALA A 716 38.68 -19.21 -31.40
CA ALA A 716 39.13 -20.60 -31.58
C ALA A 716 40.28 -21.11 -30.68
N GLY A 717 39.96 -22.13 -29.86
CA GLY A 717 40.91 -23.03 -29.19
C GLY A 717 41.58 -24.01 -30.18
N PRO A 718 42.16 -25.17 -29.77
CA PRO A 718 42.13 -25.91 -28.49
C PRO A 718 43.52 -25.97 -27.78
N VAL A 719 43.67 -26.16 -26.45
CA VAL A 719 43.66 -27.42 -25.63
C VAL A 719 44.68 -28.46 -26.12
N PRO A 720 45.44 -29.26 -25.30
CA PRO A 720 45.80 -29.21 -23.86
C PRO A 720 47.26 -29.63 -23.49
N THR A 721 47.55 -29.61 -22.17
CA THR A 721 48.34 -30.58 -21.35
C THR A 721 49.80 -30.90 -21.68
N THR A 722 50.67 -30.63 -20.71
CA THR A 722 51.49 -31.53 -19.84
C THR A 722 52.46 -30.59 -19.08
N GLY A 723 52.81 -30.69 -17.80
CA GLY A 723 52.90 -31.81 -16.87
C GLY A 723 54.35 -31.88 -16.39
N SER A 724 54.61 -31.67 -15.08
CA SER A 724 55.82 -32.10 -14.34
C SER A 724 57.12 -31.32 -14.68
N ALA A 725 58.09 -31.03 -13.83
CA ALA A 725 58.33 -31.13 -12.39
C ALA A 725 59.60 -30.30 -12.08
N VAL A 726 59.65 -29.79 -10.85
CA VAL A 726 60.76 -29.80 -9.86
C VAL A 726 62.20 -29.80 -10.42
N GLU A 727 63.02 -28.81 -10.07
CA GLU A 727 63.97 -28.86 -8.93
C GLU A 727 64.83 -27.60 -8.81
N ALA A 728 65.27 -27.35 -7.58
CA ALA A 728 65.91 -26.14 -7.09
C ALA A 728 67.42 -26.04 -7.41
N ALA A 729 67.96 -24.81 -7.37
CA ALA A 729 69.35 -24.56 -7.02
C ALA A 729 69.50 -23.17 -6.37
N ALA A 730 70.14 -23.15 -5.21
CA ALA A 730 70.33 -22.04 -4.30
C ALA A 730 71.55 -21.14 -4.65
N GLY A 731 71.57 -19.93 -4.09
CA GLY A 731 72.74 -19.05 -3.97
C GLY A 731 72.35 -17.65 -3.44
N PRO A 732 73.21 -16.93 -2.71
CA PRO A 732 73.01 -16.75 -1.26
C PRO A 732 72.94 -15.30 -0.73
N SER A 733 72.52 -15.24 0.54
CA SER A 733 72.93 -14.38 1.68
C SER A 733 72.64 -12.86 1.73
N ALA A 734 71.89 -12.54 2.79
CA ALA A 734 72.01 -11.40 3.74
C ALA A 734 71.77 -9.97 3.21
N ASP A 735 70.71 -9.31 3.68
CA ASP A 735 70.79 -8.41 4.84
C ASP A 735 69.39 -7.94 5.32
N ASP A 736 69.30 -7.71 6.62
CA ASP A 736 68.40 -6.85 7.40
C ASP A 736 66.90 -6.66 7.09
N GLY A 737 66.09 -7.00 8.11
CA GLY A 737 65.25 -5.97 8.76
C GLY A 737 63.75 -5.98 8.47
N GLY A 738 62.99 -6.69 9.33
CA GLY A 738 61.64 -6.30 9.77
C GLY A 738 60.52 -6.35 8.73
N GLY A 739 59.95 -7.55 8.50
CA GLY A 739 58.67 -7.73 7.82
C GLY A 739 57.56 -8.01 8.84
N GLU A 740 56.55 -7.15 8.87
CA GLU A 740 55.27 -7.38 9.52
C GLU A 740 54.64 -8.66 8.95
N GLU A 741 54.15 -9.55 9.82
CA GLU A 741 53.43 -10.76 9.44
C GLU A 741 52.13 -10.35 8.72
N GLU A 742 52.07 -10.53 7.40
CA GLU A 742 50.83 -10.49 6.64
C GLU A 742 50.03 -11.76 6.96
N GLU A 743 49.00 -11.63 7.80
CA GLU A 743 48.00 -12.67 8.06
C GLU A 743 47.28 -13.06 6.75
N GLU A 744 47.43 -14.31 6.31
CA GLU A 744 46.71 -14.87 5.16
C GLU A 744 45.20 -15.00 5.47
N GLU A 745 44.37 -14.03 5.04
CA GLU A 745 42.90 -14.16 5.04
C GLU A 745 42.47 -15.34 4.12
N GLU A 746 41.81 -16.35 4.70
CA GLU A 746 41.30 -17.54 3.99
C GLU A 746 40.29 -17.14 2.88
N PRO A 747 40.37 -17.71 1.65
CA PRO A 747 39.54 -17.27 0.54
C PRO A 747 38.05 -17.53 0.78
N VAL A 748 37.25 -16.45 0.74
CA VAL A 748 35.79 -16.47 0.85
C VAL A 748 35.17 -17.39 -0.21
N ARG A 749 34.62 -18.55 0.21
CA ARG A 749 33.97 -19.51 -0.69
C ARG A 749 32.62 -18.99 -1.19
N ALA A 750 32.28 -19.29 -2.44
CA ALA A 750 31.06 -18.79 -3.09
C ALA A 750 29.80 -19.12 -2.27
N GLY A 751 29.06 -18.09 -1.87
CA GLY A 751 27.82 -18.23 -1.08
C GLY A 751 27.98 -18.00 0.42
N GLN A 752 29.19 -17.75 0.93
CA GLN A 752 29.45 -17.38 2.32
C GLN A 752 29.90 -15.92 2.42
N SER A 753 29.38 -15.17 3.40
CA SER A 753 29.92 -13.86 3.78
C SER A 753 31.25 -14.04 4.52
N GLY A 754 32.28 -13.26 4.20
CA GLY A 754 33.59 -13.34 4.83
C GLY A 754 33.60 -12.87 6.29
N ALA A 755 34.72 -13.10 6.99
CA ALA A 755 35.00 -12.59 8.34
C ALA A 755 34.79 -11.07 8.44
N SER A 756 35.36 -10.33 7.49
CA SER A 756 35.34 -8.86 7.42
C SER A 756 34.01 -8.25 6.94
N ASP A 757 33.04 -9.06 6.48
CA ASP A 757 31.73 -8.55 6.07
C ASP A 757 30.88 -8.12 7.27
N PRO A 758 30.12 -7.02 7.23
CA PRO A 758 29.24 -6.67 8.34
C PRO A 758 28.04 -7.61 8.44
N VAL A 759 27.70 -8.09 9.64
CA VAL A 759 26.42 -8.78 9.91
C VAL A 759 25.26 -7.83 9.58
N LEU A 760 24.34 -8.27 8.74
CA LEU A 760 23.23 -7.43 8.28
C LEU A 760 21.93 -7.82 8.97
N VAL A 761 21.24 -6.81 9.52
CA VAL A 761 19.95 -7.01 10.19
C VAL A 761 18.90 -6.00 9.72
N ALA A 762 17.62 -6.36 9.82
CA ALA A 762 16.51 -5.42 9.68
C ALA A 762 15.77 -5.30 11.02
N PRO A 763 15.36 -4.09 11.44
CA PRO A 763 14.54 -3.94 12.63
C PRO A 763 13.19 -4.63 12.41
N ILE A 764 12.72 -5.37 13.42
CA ILE A 764 11.36 -5.91 13.40
C ILE A 764 10.40 -4.79 13.76
N ARG A 765 9.31 -4.69 13.00
CA ARG A 765 8.35 -3.61 13.14
C ARG A 765 7.77 -3.64 14.54
N ASP A 766 7.75 -2.46 15.15
CA ASP A 766 7.19 -2.27 16.48
C ASP A 766 7.79 -3.27 17.47
N SER A 767 9.09 -3.52 17.42
CA SER A 767 9.80 -4.40 18.34
C SER A 767 11.20 -3.84 18.55
N ASP A 768 11.86 -4.24 19.63
CA ASP A 768 13.28 -4.01 19.84
C ASP A 768 14.15 -5.17 19.32
N CYS A 769 13.52 -6.19 18.74
CA CYS A 769 14.20 -7.28 18.05
C CYS A 769 14.57 -6.93 16.61
N PHE A 770 15.52 -7.68 16.06
CA PHE A 770 16.01 -7.54 14.70
C PHE A 770 16.01 -8.88 14.00
N GLN A 771 15.57 -8.90 12.75
CA GLN A 771 15.65 -10.06 11.88
C GLN A 771 17.00 -10.11 11.19
N VAL A 772 17.71 -11.24 11.32
CA VAL A 772 19.00 -11.46 10.67
C VAL A 772 18.80 -11.66 9.16
N LEU A 773 19.51 -10.89 8.36
CA LEU A 773 19.47 -10.95 6.89
C LEU A 773 20.68 -11.67 6.31
N ASP A 774 21.81 -11.54 6.99
CA ASP A 774 23.07 -12.19 6.66
C ASP A 774 23.90 -12.36 7.94
N GLY A 775 24.66 -13.46 8.03
CA GLY A 775 25.57 -13.73 9.16
C GLY A 775 25.03 -14.69 10.23
N HIS A 776 24.02 -15.52 9.95
CA HIS A 776 23.46 -16.47 10.94
C HIS A 776 24.51 -17.39 11.57
N HIS A 777 25.40 -17.96 10.76
CA HIS A 777 26.47 -18.83 11.23
C HIS A 777 27.50 -18.10 12.12
N ARG A 778 27.84 -16.85 11.76
CA ARG A 778 28.79 -16.01 12.53
C ARG A 778 28.20 -15.59 13.87
N LEU A 779 26.93 -15.19 13.88
CA LEU A 779 26.22 -14.89 15.12
C LEU A 779 26.09 -16.13 16.03
N ALA A 780 25.92 -17.33 15.45
CA ALA A 780 25.90 -18.57 16.21
C ALA A 780 27.28 -18.90 16.84
N LEU A 781 28.38 -18.65 16.12
CA LEU A 781 29.74 -18.78 16.67
C LEU A 781 29.99 -17.77 17.79
N LEU A 782 29.60 -16.51 17.61
CA LEU A 782 29.68 -15.49 18.66
C LEU A 782 28.90 -15.91 19.92
N ALA A 783 27.68 -16.44 19.74
CA ALA A 783 26.88 -16.96 20.84
C ALA A 783 27.57 -18.14 21.55
N HIS A 784 28.17 -19.06 20.79
CA HIS A 784 28.88 -20.22 21.33
C HIS A 784 30.15 -19.82 22.11
N ARG A 785 30.84 -18.76 21.68
CA ARG A 785 32.01 -18.18 22.36
C ARG A 785 31.63 -17.31 23.57
N GLY A 786 30.35 -17.23 23.95
CA GLY A 786 29.89 -16.51 25.13
C GLY A 786 29.68 -15.00 24.96
N ALA A 787 29.64 -14.48 23.73
CA ALA A 787 29.33 -13.07 23.52
C ALA A 787 27.87 -12.76 23.87
N GLU A 788 27.62 -11.65 24.56
CA GLU A 788 26.26 -11.20 24.90
C GLU A 788 25.61 -10.34 23.81
N SER A 789 26.43 -9.73 22.94
CA SER A 789 25.97 -8.83 21.88
C SER A 789 26.84 -8.89 20.64
N ALA A 790 26.29 -8.48 19.49
CA ALA A 790 27.01 -8.40 18.22
C ALA A 790 26.98 -6.99 17.63
N SER A 791 28.05 -6.62 16.93
CA SER A 791 28.10 -5.41 16.11
C SER A 791 27.45 -5.69 14.76
N VAL A 792 26.35 -4.99 14.44
CA VAL A 792 25.53 -5.24 13.26
C VAL A 792 25.25 -3.98 12.48
N LYS A 793 25.02 -4.13 11.18
CA LYS A 793 24.58 -3.05 10.29
C LYS A 793 23.07 -3.13 10.08
N VAL A 794 22.37 -2.14 10.62
CA VAL A 794 20.91 -2.08 10.62
C VAL A 794 20.37 -1.43 9.33
N LYS A 795 19.51 -2.14 8.60
CA LYS A 795 18.77 -1.56 7.47
C LYS A 795 17.70 -0.58 7.97
N ARG A 796 17.48 0.50 7.23
CA ARG A 796 16.51 1.56 7.60
C ARG A 796 15.04 1.12 7.60
N VAL A 797 14.69 0.07 6.86
CA VAL A 797 13.30 -0.32 6.62
C VAL A 797 12.96 -1.49 7.54
N PRO A 798 11.97 -1.34 8.44
CA PRO A 798 11.54 -2.43 9.31
C PRO A 798 10.76 -3.50 8.54
N VAL A 799 10.87 -4.74 9.00
CA VAL A 799 10.19 -5.94 8.49
C VAL A 799 9.18 -6.46 9.51
N THR A 800 8.20 -7.25 9.08
CA THR A 800 7.27 -7.96 9.98
C THR A 800 7.66 -9.43 10.07
N THR A 801 7.32 -10.09 11.18
CA THR A 801 7.47 -11.55 11.33
C THR A 801 6.21 -12.28 10.81
N PRO A 802 6.30 -13.55 10.41
CA PRO A 802 5.14 -14.36 10.03
C PRO A 802 4.08 -14.41 11.14
N LEU A 803 4.51 -14.49 12.40
CA LEU A 803 3.64 -14.42 13.57
C LEU A 803 2.90 -13.07 13.67
N GLN A 804 3.61 -11.94 13.54
CA GLN A 804 2.98 -10.61 13.50
C GLN A 804 1.98 -10.46 12.34
N ASP A 805 2.33 -10.99 11.17
CA ASP A 805 1.46 -10.95 9.99
C ASP A 805 0.19 -11.81 10.18
N LEU A 806 0.30 -12.97 10.85
CA LEU A 806 -0.85 -13.84 11.15
C LEU A 806 -1.76 -13.23 12.22
N LEU A 807 -1.18 -12.71 13.31
CA LEU A 807 -1.92 -11.99 14.35
C LEU A 807 -2.65 -10.76 13.80
N GLY A 808 -2.00 -10.00 12.91
CA GLY A 808 -2.62 -8.84 12.26
C GLY A 808 -3.81 -9.16 11.35
N GLN A 809 -4.03 -10.44 10.99
CA GLN A 809 -5.14 -10.90 10.15
C GLN A 809 -6.33 -11.44 10.96
N MET A 810 -6.16 -11.67 12.28
CA MET A 810 -7.22 -12.19 13.15
C MET A 810 -8.40 -11.21 13.20
N SER A 811 -9.61 -11.76 13.09
CA SER A 811 -10.87 -11.02 12.92
C SER A 811 -11.22 -10.10 14.11
N TRP A 812 -10.85 -10.50 15.33
CA TRP A 812 -11.21 -9.82 16.57
C TRP A 812 -10.17 -8.77 17.03
N ILE A 813 -8.94 -8.84 16.52
CA ILE A 813 -7.86 -7.89 16.86
C ILE A 813 -8.10 -6.52 16.19
N GLY A 814 -8.81 -6.48 15.05
CA GLY A 814 -9.17 -5.22 14.37
C GLY A 814 -7.98 -4.35 13.99
N GLY A 815 -6.78 -4.94 13.85
CA GLY A 815 -5.52 -4.25 13.59
C GLY A 815 -4.89 -3.54 14.80
N LYS A 816 -5.40 -3.73 16.01
CA LYS A 816 -4.76 -3.29 17.26
C LYS A 816 -3.58 -4.22 17.62
N LYS A 817 -2.68 -3.77 18.50
CA LYS A 817 -1.52 -4.56 18.96
C LYS A 817 -1.81 -5.15 20.34
N GLU A 818 -2.76 -6.06 20.37
CA GLU A 818 -3.33 -6.58 21.59
C GLU A 818 -3.34 -8.12 21.48
N LEU A 819 -2.82 -8.82 22.49
CA LEU A 819 -2.85 -10.28 22.57
C LEU A 819 -3.93 -10.67 23.57
N TYR A 820 -4.97 -11.37 23.14
CA TYR A 820 -6.04 -11.74 24.06
C TYR A 820 -5.64 -12.79 25.10
N GLN A 821 -4.73 -13.70 24.75
CA GLN A 821 -4.13 -14.69 25.65
C GLN A 821 -2.58 -14.55 25.58
N PRO A 822 -1.82 -15.24 26.44
CA PRO A 822 -0.36 -15.17 26.40
C PRO A 822 0.25 -15.85 25.17
N ILE A 823 1.16 -15.16 24.48
CA ILE A 823 2.02 -15.72 23.42
C ILE A 823 3.47 -15.44 23.78
N ASP A 824 4.27 -16.50 23.91
CA ASP A 824 5.71 -16.37 24.18
C ASP A 824 6.49 -16.21 22.87
N ALA A 825 6.66 -14.95 22.44
CA ALA A 825 7.46 -14.60 21.29
C ALA A 825 8.23 -13.28 21.55
N PRO A 826 9.58 -13.27 21.45
CA PRO A 826 10.40 -12.11 21.81
C PRO A 826 9.97 -10.81 21.11
N GLU A 827 9.53 -10.90 19.84
CA GLU A 827 9.17 -9.71 19.08
C GLU A 827 7.86 -9.04 19.55
N LEU A 828 7.03 -9.73 20.34
CA LEU A 828 5.75 -9.24 20.83
C LEU A 828 5.83 -8.65 22.24
N GLN A 829 6.79 -9.09 23.06
CA GLN A 829 6.85 -8.87 24.51
C GLN A 829 6.78 -7.39 24.94
N ARG A 830 7.33 -6.46 24.14
CA ARG A 830 7.37 -5.02 24.50
C ARG A 830 6.28 -4.16 23.88
N SER A 831 5.68 -4.62 22.79
CA SER A 831 4.91 -3.75 21.90
C SER A 831 3.48 -4.21 21.67
N TRP A 832 3.17 -5.43 22.08
CA TRP A 832 1.83 -5.96 22.12
C TRP A 832 1.40 -6.10 23.58
N THR A 833 0.28 -5.49 23.91
CA THR A 833 -0.26 -5.57 25.27
C THR A 833 -1.08 -6.86 25.37
N THR A 834 -0.71 -7.74 26.31
CA THR A 834 -1.55 -8.90 26.65
C THR A 834 -2.76 -8.44 27.44
N VAL A 835 -3.94 -8.65 26.87
CA VAL A 835 -5.25 -8.22 27.38
C VAL A 835 -5.71 -9.14 28.50
N ARG A 836 -5.62 -10.47 28.34
CA ARG A 836 -5.98 -11.44 29.39
C ARG A 836 -4.79 -12.32 29.73
N ARG A 837 -4.39 -12.31 31.00
CA ARG A 837 -3.25 -13.08 31.52
C ARG A 837 -3.54 -14.58 31.54
N CYS A 838 -4.79 -14.95 31.82
CA CYS A 838 -5.29 -16.33 31.86
C CYS A 838 -4.67 -17.26 32.93
N THR A 839 -3.47 -16.97 33.44
CA THR A 839 -2.72 -17.79 34.41
C THR A 839 -3.39 -17.87 35.79
N ASP A 840 -3.98 -16.77 36.23
CA ASP A 840 -4.75 -16.66 37.46
C ASP A 840 -6.07 -17.44 37.38
N ARG A 841 -6.82 -17.28 36.28
CA ARG A 841 -8.03 -18.07 36.01
C ARG A 841 -7.73 -19.55 35.90
N LEU A 842 -6.65 -19.93 35.21
CA LEU A 842 -6.20 -21.32 35.16
C LEU A 842 -5.93 -21.85 36.58
N SER A 843 -5.21 -21.10 37.42
CA SER A 843 -4.95 -21.49 38.80
C SER A 843 -6.24 -21.68 39.63
N MET A 844 -7.26 -20.85 39.41
CA MET A 844 -8.59 -21.01 40.03
C MET A 844 -9.30 -22.27 39.55
N MET A 845 -9.31 -22.51 38.23
CA MET A 845 -9.88 -23.71 37.62
C MET A 845 -9.23 -24.97 38.21
N GLU A 846 -7.90 -25.00 38.29
CA GLU A 846 -7.14 -26.16 38.77
C GLU A 846 -7.44 -26.50 40.24
N ARG A 847 -7.47 -25.49 41.11
CA ARG A 847 -7.87 -25.70 42.51
C ARG A 847 -9.28 -26.26 42.62
N ARG A 848 -10.19 -25.76 41.76
CA ARG A 848 -11.59 -26.21 41.74
C ARG A 848 -11.71 -27.64 41.20
N LEU A 849 -11.00 -27.98 40.13
CA LEU A 849 -11.00 -29.30 39.52
C LEU A 849 -10.43 -30.37 40.47
N ALA A 850 -9.31 -30.08 41.14
CA ALA A 850 -8.73 -30.97 42.15
C ALA A 850 -9.71 -31.24 43.31
N ALA A 851 -10.42 -30.21 43.77
CA ALA A 851 -11.40 -30.36 44.84
C ALA A 851 -12.68 -31.11 44.42
N GLU A 852 -12.97 -31.23 43.12
CA GLU A 852 -14.07 -32.06 42.58
C GLU A 852 -13.60 -33.47 42.11
N GLY A 853 -12.31 -33.78 42.26
CA GLY A 853 -11.73 -35.05 41.81
C GLY A 853 -11.78 -35.24 40.28
N VAL A 854 -11.67 -34.14 39.53
CA VAL A 854 -11.61 -34.12 38.05
C VAL A 854 -10.27 -33.54 37.64
N ASP A 855 -9.18 -34.10 38.16
CA ASP A 855 -7.81 -33.65 37.94
C ASP A 855 -6.95 -34.76 37.33
N GLY A 856 -6.52 -34.56 36.08
CA GLY A 856 -5.51 -35.40 35.43
C GLY A 856 -6.00 -36.19 34.21
N PRO A 857 -5.22 -37.19 33.78
CA PRO A 857 -5.43 -37.89 32.51
C PRO A 857 -6.70 -38.75 32.52
N GLY A 858 -7.45 -38.70 31.41
CA GLY A 858 -8.68 -39.49 31.22
C GLY A 858 -9.97 -38.68 31.23
N HIS A 859 -9.90 -37.39 31.58
CA HIS A 859 -11.03 -36.47 31.48
C HIS A 859 -11.05 -35.69 30.17
N SER A 860 -12.25 -35.37 29.69
CA SER A 860 -12.50 -34.61 28.48
C SER A 860 -12.74 -33.12 28.78
N TYR A 861 -12.19 -32.24 27.95
CA TYR A 861 -12.28 -30.79 28.13
C TYR A 861 -12.65 -30.09 26.83
N LEU A 862 -13.65 -29.18 26.89
CA LEU A 862 -14.03 -28.32 25.79
C LEU A 862 -13.86 -26.84 26.17
N ASP A 863 -13.10 -26.10 25.36
CA ASP A 863 -12.99 -24.64 25.46
C ASP A 863 -13.84 -23.94 24.39
N VAL A 864 -14.92 -23.28 24.81
CA VAL A 864 -15.85 -22.56 23.94
C VAL A 864 -15.41 -21.11 23.77
N ALA A 865 -15.23 -20.69 22.52
CA ALA A 865 -14.56 -19.44 22.15
C ALA A 865 -13.09 -19.43 22.63
N CYS A 866 -12.36 -20.49 22.26
CA CYS A 866 -11.01 -20.76 22.76
C CYS A 866 -9.94 -19.78 22.24
N CYS A 867 -10.28 -18.84 21.36
CA CYS A 867 -9.41 -17.85 20.77
C CYS A 867 -8.27 -18.46 19.96
N TYR A 868 -7.11 -18.74 20.55
CA TYR A 868 -6.04 -19.50 19.87
C TYR A 868 -5.57 -20.70 20.67
N GLY A 869 -6.43 -21.22 21.55
CA GLY A 869 -6.27 -22.54 22.17
C GLY A 869 -5.33 -22.55 23.36
N TRP A 870 -5.11 -21.41 24.04
CA TRP A 870 -4.22 -21.38 25.21
C TRP A 870 -4.68 -22.35 26.32
N PHE A 871 -5.97 -22.34 26.69
CA PHE A 871 -6.48 -23.29 27.69
C PHE A 871 -6.50 -24.73 27.17
N VAL A 872 -6.81 -24.94 25.89
CA VAL A 872 -6.70 -26.26 25.24
C VAL A 872 -5.28 -26.83 25.38
N HIS A 873 -4.26 -25.99 25.19
CA HIS A 873 -2.87 -26.37 25.42
C HIS A 873 -2.58 -26.66 26.90
N GLN A 874 -2.92 -25.75 27.81
CA GLN A 874 -2.61 -25.90 29.24
C GLN A 874 -3.26 -27.13 29.87
N LEU A 875 -4.55 -27.37 29.59
CA LEU A 875 -5.26 -28.55 30.10
C LEU A 875 -4.81 -29.82 29.38
N GLY A 876 -4.45 -29.73 28.09
CA GLY A 876 -3.85 -30.82 27.33
C GLY A 876 -2.50 -31.29 27.92
N GLN A 877 -1.64 -30.37 28.37
CA GLN A 877 -0.38 -30.69 29.06
C GLN A 877 -0.61 -31.44 30.40
N ARG A 878 -1.82 -31.36 30.95
CA ARG A 878 -2.23 -32.09 32.16
C ARG A 878 -2.91 -33.43 31.88
N GLY A 879 -2.98 -33.85 30.63
CA GLY A 879 -3.53 -35.13 30.22
C GLY A 879 -5.02 -35.12 29.86
N PHE A 880 -5.67 -33.95 29.85
CA PHE A 880 -7.06 -33.86 29.37
C PHE A 880 -7.13 -34.16 27.87
N ALA A 881 -8.20 -34.84 27.44
CA ALA A 881 -8.62 -34.87 26.05
C ALA A 881 -9.26 -33.51 25.71
N ALA A 882 -8.39 -32.52 25.52
CA ALA A 882 -8.73 -31.11 25.34
C ALA A 882 -8.96 -30.76 23.87
N GLU A 883 -10.10 -30.11 23.60
CA GLU A 883 -10.47 -29.55 22.31
C GLU A 883 -11.13 -28.18 22.49
N GLY A 884 -11.25 -27.42 21.40
CA GLY A 884 -11.85 -26.08 21.41
C GLY A 884 -12.72 -25.81 20.19
N ILE A 885 -13.59 -24.82 20.33
CA ILE A 885 -14.40 -24.26 19.24
C ILE A 885 -14.14 -22.76 19.14
N GLU A 886 -13.81 -22.30 17.95
CA GLU A 886 -13.55 -20.89 17.66
C GLU A 886 -14.17 -20.49 16.32
N ARG A 887 -14.61 -19.23 16.21
CA ARG A 887 -15.19 -18.68 15.00
C ARG A 887 -14.14 -18.24 13.98
N ASP A 888 -12.97 -17.79 14.45
CA ASP A 888 -11.88 -17.35 13.58
C ASP A 888 -11.18 -18.54 12.89
N PRO A 889 -11.18 -18.60 11.53
CA PRO A 889 -10.57 -19.70 10.80
C PRO A 889 -9.04 -19.76 10.88
N LEU A 890 -8.38 -18.72 11.41
CA LEU A 890 -6.94 -18.71 11.60
C LEU A 890 -6.52 -19.29 12.96
N ALA A 891 -7.46 -19.53 13.87
CA ALA A 891 -7.19 -20.06 15.21
C ALA A 891 -6.47 -21.41 15.21
N PRO A 892 -6.86 -22.44 14.42
CA PRO A 892 -6.16 -23.73 14.40
C PRO A 892 -4.71 -23.60 13.96
N ARG A 893 -4.44 -22.75 12.96
CA ARG A 893 -3.08 -22.49 12.47
C ARG A 893 -2.23 -21.77 13.50
N LEU A 894 -2.79 -20.79 14.21
CA LEU A 894 -2.07 -20.07 15.25
C LEU A 894 -1.79 -20.99 16.46
N ALA A 895 -2.76 -21.79 16.87
CA ALA A 895 -2.63 -22.78 17.93
C ALA A 895 -1.53 -23.81 17.62
N ALA A 896 -1.49 -24.32 16.38
CA ALA A 896 -0.45 -25.23 15.92
C ALA A 896 0.93 -24.56 15.90
N GLY A 897 1.01 -23.35 15.35
CA GLY A 897 2.29 -22.63 15.22
C GLY A 897 2.90 -22.19 16.55
N ILE A 898 2.08 -21.81 17.54
CA ILE A 898 2.57 -21.28 18.83
C ILE A 898 2.69 -22.36 19.89
N TYR A 899 1.70 -23.25 19.98
CA TYR A 899 1.59 -24.23 21.07
C TYR A 899 1.85 -25.68 20.63
N GLY A 900 2.14 -25.91 19.34
CA GLY A 900 2.32 -27.25 18.79
C GLY A 900 1.05 -28.11 18.85
N LEU A 901 -0.12 -27.49 18.94
CA LEU A 901 -1.39 -28.22 18.98
C LEU A 901 -1.72 -28.82 17.61
N ASP A 902 -2.27 -30.03 17.61
CA ASP A 902 -2.89 -30.58 16.40
C ASP A 902 -4.05 -29.66 15.96
N PRO A 903 -4.04 -29.09 14.74
CA PRO A 903 -5.11 -28.23 14.24
C PRO A 903 -6.50 -28.87 14.34
N ALA A 904 -6.60 -30.21 14.27
CA ALA A 904 -7.87 -30.92 14.38
C ALA A 904 -8.54 -30.79 15.76
N ARG A 905 -7.78 -30.42 16.81
CA ARG A 905 -8.33 -30.16 18.14
C ARG A 905 -9.09 -28.85 18.26
N ILE A 906 -8.97 -27.95 17.28
CA ILE A 906 -9.69 -26.68 17.25
C ILE A 906 -10.71 -26.72 16.11
N THR A 907 -11.97 -26.92 16.46
CA THR A 907 -13.07 -26.84 15.49
C THR A 907 -13.30 -25.38 15.13
N THR A 908 -13.46 -25.07 13.84
CA THR A 908 -13.82 -23.73 13.37
C THR A 908 -15.31 -23.66 13.04
N GLY A 909 -16.05 -22.73 13.66
CA GLY A 909 -17.48 -22.59 13.40
C GLY A 909 -18.21 -21.66 14.38
N ASP A 910 -19.53 -21.62 14.25
CA ASP A 910 -20.37 -20.94 15.22
C ASP A 910 -20.53 -21.83 16.47
N ALA A 911 -20.30 -21.24 17.65
CA ALA A 911 -20.34 -21.98 18.91
C ALA A 911 -21.75 -22.53 19.21
N VAL A 912 -22.81 -21.80 18.84
CA VAL A 912 -24.20 -22.24 19.09
C VAL A 912 -24.53 -23.45 18.23
N ASP A 913 -24.16 -23.42 16.95
CA ASP A 913 -24.38 -24.54 16.03
C ASP A 913 -23.57 -25.77 16.45
N PHE A 914 -22.33 -25.58 16.88
CA PHE A 914 -21.50 -26.65 17.44
C PHE A 914 -22.12 -27.28 18.69
N LEU A 915 -22.54 -26.45 19.66
CA LEU A 915 -23.13 -26.92 20.91
C LEU A 915 -24.48 -27.62 20.67
N ARG A 916 -25.31 -27.12 19.74
CA ARG A 916 -26.57 -27.78 19.33
C ARG A 916 -26.28 -29.15 18.72
N ALA A 917 -25.35 -29.22 17.78
CA ALA A 917 -24.97 -30.48 17.15
C ALA A 917 -24.42 -31.49 18.17
N ALA A 918 -23.60 -31.02 19.13
CA ALA A 918 -23.08 -31.84 20.21
C ALA A 918 -24.19 -32.37 21.12
N ARG A 919 -25.12 -31.51 21.55
CA ARG A 919 -26.29 -31.89 22.34
C ARG A 919 -27.15 -32.91 21.60
N ASP A 920 -27.46 -32.66 20.34
CA ASP A 920 -28.32 -33.52 19.52
C ASP A 920 -27.67 -34.89 19.25
N ALA A 921 -26.32 -34.94 19.23
CA ALA A 921 -25.54 -36.16 19.17
C ALA A 921 -25.31 -36.84 20.54
N GLY A 922 -25.80 -36.26 21.64
CA GLY A 922 -25.58 -36.77 23.00
C GLY A 922 -24.12 -36.67 23.48
N ARG A 923 -23.31 -35.82 22.86
CA ARG A 923 -21.88 -35.65 23.17
C ARG A 923 -21.71 -34.71 24.37
N THR A 924 -20.90 -35.13 25.33
CA THR A 924 -20.65 -34.40 26.58
C THR A 924 -19.18 -34.41 26.94
N TRP A 925 -18.71 -33.34 27.60
CA TRP A 925 -17.36 -33.24 28.12
C TRP A 925 -17.39 -33.14 29.64
N ASP A 926 -16.41 -33.73 30.32
CA ASP A 926 -16.33 -33.68 31.78
C ASP A 926 -16.21 -32.21 32.24
N VAL A 927 -15.39 -31.42 31.55
CA VAL A 927 -15.15 -30.02 31.84
C VAL A 927 -15.43 -29.16 30.61
N VAL A 928 -16.18 -28.07 30.77
CA VAL A 928 -16.42 -27.07 29.72
C VAL A 928 -16.01 -25.70 30.23
N SER A 929 -15.32 -24.90 29.42
CA SER A 929 -15.14 -23.46 29.69
C SER A 929 -15.81 -22.62 28.62
N CYS A 930 -16.34 -21.47 29.02
CA CYS A 930 -16.93 -20.48 28.11
C CYS A 930 -16.62 -19.08 28.65
N PHE A 931 -15.64 -18.41 28.03
CA PHE A 931 -15.12 -17.14 28.53
C PHE A 931 -15.45 -15.99 27.58
N SER A 932 -15.86 -14.84 28.13
CA SER A 932 -16.19 -13.62 27.40
C SER A 932 -17.25 -13.78 26.30
N LEU A 933 -18.10 -14.81 26.35
CA LEU A 933 -19.08 -15.03 25.29
C LEU A 933 -20.49 -14.59 25.69
N LEU A 934 -20.93 -14.91 26.91
CA LEU A 934 -22.32 -14.76 27.35
C LEU A 934 -22.87 -13.33 27.22
N HIS A 935 -22.11 -12.30 27.62
CA HIS A 935 -22.56 -10.90 27.50
C HIS A 935 -22.88 -10.45 26.06
N HIS A 936 -22.31 -11.06 25.02
CA HIS A 936 -22.71 -10.75 23.63
C HIS A 936 -24.18 -11.12 23.36
N PHE A 937 -24.68 -12.16 24.03
CA PHE A 937 -26.05 -12.64 23.92
C PHE A 937 -26.99 -11.76 24.74
N VAL A 938 -26.56 -11.36 25.95
CA VAL A 938 -27.29 -10.38 26.79
C VAL A 938 -27.46 -9.04 26.06
N LEU A 939 -26.44 -8.61 25.31
CA LEU A 939 -26.48 -7.37 24.50
C LEU A 939 -27.28 -7.49 23.19
N GLY A 940 -27.88 -8.66 22.89
CA GLY A 940 -28.64 -8.89 21.66
C GLY A 940 -27.78 -8.90 20.39
N ARG A 941 -26.49 -9.25 20.49
CA ARG A 941 -25.54 -9.29 19.36
C ARG A 941 -25.35 -10.68 18.76
N ALA A 942 -26.08 -11.69 19.25
CA ALA A 942 -25.96 -13.09 18.86
C ALA A 942 -27.26 -13.66 18.27
N SER A 943 -27.20 -14.87 17.73
CA SER A 943 -28.30 -15.54 17.02
C SER A 943 -29.38 -16.12 17.93
N VAL A 944 -29.09 -16.28 19.23
CA VAL A 944 -29.99 -16.85 20.24
C VAL A 944 -29.96 -16.02 21.52
N SER A 945 -30.87 -16.31 22.45
CA SER A 945 -30.90 -15.63 23.75
C SER A 945 -29.78 -16.12 24.69
N ALA A 946 -29.49 -15.35 25.75
CA ALA A 946 -28.48 -15.72 26.74
C ALA A 946 -28.88 -16.99 27.50
N GLU A 947 -30.18 -17.17 27.76
CA GLU A 947 -30.75 -18.35 28.41
C GLU A 947 -30.56 -19.59 27.54
N GLU A 948 -30.76 -19.47 26.22
CA GLU A 948 -30.55 -20.58 25.30
C GLU A 948 -29.08 -21.00 25.26
N LEU A 949 -28.14 -20.05 25.24
CA LEU A 949 -26.71 -20.36 25.32
C LEU A 949 -26.36 -21.06 26.64
N ALA A 950 -26.87 -20.57 27.77
CA ALA A 950 -26.64 -21.19 29.08
C ALA A 950 -27.16 -22.63 29.13
N GLY A 951 -28.35 -22.88 28.59
CA GLY A 951 -28.92 -24.22 28.47
C GLY A 951 -28.11 -25.15 27.54
N LEU A 952 -27.56 -24.63 26.45
CA LEU A 952 -26.68 -25.40 25.58
C LEU A 952 -25.37 -25.79 26.28
N LEU A 953 -24.72 -24.84 26.95
CA LEU A 953 -23.51 -25.11 27.75
C LEU A 953 -23.77 -26.13 28.84
N ASP A 954 -24.88 -25.99 29.56
CA ASP A 954 -25.32 -26.94 30.58
C ASP A 954 -25.51 -28.35 30.00
N SER A 955 -26.18 -28.46 28.85
CA SER A 955 -26.50 -29.76 28.23
C SER A 955 -25.28 -30.60 27.84
N VAL A 956 -24.19 -29.94 27.47
CA VAL A 956 -22.94 -30.59 27.05
C VAL A 956 -21.93 -30.76 28.18
N THR A 957 -22.18 -30.15 29.35
CA THR A 957 -21.28 -30.22 30.50
C THR A 957 -21.60 -31.43 31.38
N GLY A 958 -20.61 -32.29 31.61
CA GLY A 958 -20.71 -33.50 32.41
C GLY A 958 -20.48 -33.28 33.91
N ARG A 959 -19.40 -32.60 34.30
CA ARG A 959 -19.02 -32.38 35.71
C ARG A 959 -18.94 -30.91 36.07
N VAL A 960 -18.15 -30.12 35.34
CA VAL A 960 -17.84 -28.72 35.72
C VAL A 960 -17.92 -27.77 34.52
N LEU A 961 -18.68 -26.68 34.65
CA LEU A 961 -18.69 -25.56 33.72
C LEU A 961 -17.95 -24.38 34.34
N PHE A 962 -16.92 -23.87 33.68
CA PHE A 962 -16.29 -22.59 34.00
C PHE A 962 -16.80 -21.49 33.08
N LEU A 963 -17.27 -20.38 33.66
CA LEU A 963 -17.83 -19.27 32.89
C LEU A 963 -17.38 -17.93 33.45
N ASP A 964 -16.95 -17.04 32.56
CA ASP A 964 -16.82 -15.61 32.86
C ASP A 964 -17.60 -14.80 31.81
N THR A 965 -18.00 -13.59 32.17
CA THR A 965 -18.77 -12.72 31.28
C THR A 965 -18.49 -11.26 31.58
N GLY A 966 -18.73 -10.38 30.60
CA GLY A 966 -18.71 -8.94 30.81
C GLY A 966 -19.75 -8.54 31.86
N GLN A 967 -19.39 -7.62 32.75
CA GLN A 967 -20.23 -7.17 33.87
C GLN A 967 -20.31 -5.64 33.92
N GLU A 968 -21.29 -5.11 34.65
CA GLU A 968 -21.54 -3.66 34.70
C GLU A 968 -20.44 -2.83 35.37
N HIS A 969 -19.57 -3.44 36.17
CA HIS A 969 -18.46 -2.73 36.80
C HIS A 969 -17.38 -2.32 35.80
N GLU A 970 -17.32 -2.98 34.63
CA GLU A 970 -16.40 -2.62 33.55
C GLU A 970 -16.86 -1.30 32.91
N ALA A 971 -15.97 -0.32 32.79
CA ALA A 971 -16.33 0.99 32.25
C ALA A 971 -16.89 0.92 30.82
N TRP A 972 -16.52 -0.11 30.05
CA TRP A 972 -17.08 -0.39 28.71
C TRP A 972 -18.55 -0.82 28.74
N PHE A 973 -18.98 -1.50 29.80
CA PHE A 973 -20.31 -2.09 29.92
C PHE A 973 -21.22 -1.41 30.94
N ALA A 974 -20.70 -0.45 31.71
CA ALA A 974 -21.41 0.27 32.77
C ALA A 974 -22.79 0.83 32.36
N ARG A 975 -22.99 1.17 31.08
CA ARG A 975 -24.31 1.59 30.57
C ARG A 975 -25.12 0.47 29.94
N SER A 976 -24.46 -0.44 29.22
CA SER A 976 -25.11 -1.44 28.38
C SER A 976 -25.50 -2.73 29.10
N LEU A 977 -24.84 -3.03 30.22
CA LEU A 977 -25.10 -4.20 31.06
C LEU A 977 -25.58 -3.79 32.46
N ARG A 978 -26.23 -2.64 32.59
CA ARG A 978 -26.67 -2.12 33.90
C ARG A 978 -27.57 -3.14 34.63
N GLY A 979 -27.21 -3.48 35.86
CA GLY A 979 -27.84 -4.53 36.67
C GLY A 979 -27.32 -5.95 36.43
N TRP A 980 -26.32 -6.13 35.56
CA TRP A 980 -25.62 -7.41 35.31
C TRP A 980 -24.34 -7.48 36.16
N ASP A 981 -24.52 -7.47 37.48
CA ASP A 981 -23.45 -7.61 38.48
C ASP A 981 -23.14 -9.08 38.81
N THR A 982 -22.20 -9.31 39.72
CA THR A 982 -21.74 -10.66 40.13
C THR A 982 -22.89 -11.49 40.72
N GLU A 983 -23.76 -10.89 41.52
CA GLU A 983 -24.88 -11.59 42.13
C GLU A 983 -25.94 -11.97 41.08
N HIS A 984 -26.21 -11.06 40.14
CA HIS A 984 -27.11 -11.31 39.03
C HIS A 984 -26.62 -12.46 38.15
N VAL A 985 -25.32 -12.48 37.80
CA VAL A 985 -24.75 -13.57 36.97
C VAL A 985 -24.85 -14.91 37.70
N ALA A 986 -24.51 -14.97 38.99
CA ALA A 986 -24.66 -16.19 39.77
C ALA A 986 -26.12 -16.68 39.78
N ARG A 987 -27.08 -15.79 40.05
CA ARG A 987 -28.51 -16.10 40.06
C ARG A 987 -29.01 -16.54 38.68
N PHE A 988 -28.56 -15.89 37.62
CA PHE A 988 -28.88 -16.26 36.24
C PHE A 988 -28.43 -17.70 35.94
N LEU A 989 -27.19 -18.05 36.27
CA LEU A 989 -26.69 -19.41 36.09
C LEU A 989 -27.51 -20.41 36.92
N THR A 990 -27.77 -20.14 38.20
CA THR A 990 -28.60 -21.02 39.04
C THR A 990 -30.02 -21.19 38.51
N THR A 991 -30.59 -20.18 37.85
CA THR A 991 -31.97 -20.21 37.34
C THR A 991 -32.07 -20.92 35.98
N HIS A 992 -31.06 -20.77 35.13
CA HIS A 992 -31.10 -21.20 33.72
C HIS A 992 -30.21 -22.42 33.40
N THR A 993 -29.63 -23.06 34.40
CA THR A 993 -28.83 -24.29 34.25
C THR A 993 -29.19 -25.33 35.31
N GLY A 994 -28.91 -26.61 35.03
CA GLY A 994 -29.19 -27.74 35.91
C GLY A 994 -28.01 -28.18 36.79
N PHE A 995 -27.08 -27.29 37.14
CA PHE A 995 -25.96 -27.59 38.06
C PHE A 995 -26.46 -27.67 39.51
N ASP A 996 -25.92 -28.59 40.31
CA ASP A 996 -26.27 -28.72 41.74
C ASP A 996 -25.84 -27.50 42.54
N ARG A 997 -24.70 -26.92 42.15
CA ARG A 997 -24.08 -25.76 42.82
C ARG A 997 -23.44 -24.84 41.79
N VAL A 998 -23.66 -23.53 41.97
CA VAL A 998 -22.91 -22.47 41.28
C VAL A 998 -22.03 -21.77 42.30
N VAL A 999 -20.73 -21.70 42.05
CA VAL A 999 -19.73 -21.12 42.94
C VAL A 999 -19.00 -19.99 42.23
N ASP A 1000 -18.92 -18.82 42.86
CA ASP A 1000 -18.05 -17.73 42.44
C ASP A 1000 -16.63 -17.97 42.98
N LEU A 1001 -15.64 -18.08 42.09
CA LEU A 1001 -14.23 -18.32 42.42
C LEU A 1001 -13.44 -17.03 42.64
N GLY A 1002 -14.05 -15.86 42.39
CA GLY A 1002 -13.44 -14.54 42.53
C GLY A 1002 -13.04 -13.89 41.20
N PRO A 1003 -12.60 -12.61 41.26
CA PRO A 1003 -12.26 -11.81 40.09
C PRO A 1003 -10.90 -12.16 39.49
N ASP A 1004 -10.77 -12.03 38.17
CA ASP A 1004 -9.48 -12.11 37.47
C ASP A 1004 -8.56 -10.90 37.77
N GLU A 1005 -7.25 -11.10 37.60
CA GLU A 1005 -6.22 -10.07 37.79
C GLU A 1005 -5.92 -9.29 36.50
N ASP A 1006 -6.86 -9.28 35.55
CA ASP A 1006 -6.70 -8.65 34.23
C ASP A 1006 -6.94 -7.12 34.29
N ALA A 1007 -7.46 -6.59 35.40
CA ALA A 1007 -7.77 -5.16 35.63
C ALA A 1007 -6.53 -4.27 35.86
N VAL A 1008 -5.57 -4.31 34.92
CA VAL A 1008 -4.32 -3.54 34.97
C VAL A 1008 -4.17 -2.60 33.78
N ALA A 1009 -3.36 -1.55 33.92
CA ALA A 1009 -3.11 -0.60 32.84
C ALA A 1009 -2.59 -1.31 31.57
N PRO A 1010 -3.10 -0.98 30.36
CA PRO A 1010 -3.97 0.15 30.02
C PRO A 1010 -5.48 -0.11 30.20
N TYR A 1011 -5.89 -1.30 30.63
CA TYR A 1011 -7.29 -1.71 30.79
C TYR A 1011 -7.76 -1.67 32.25
N ALA A 1012 -7.18 -0.79 33.05
CA ALA A 1012 -7.73 -0.47 34.37
C ALA A 1012 -9.23 -0.14 34.23
N ASP A 1013 -10.01 -0.60 35.21
CA ASP A 1013 -11.47 -0.42 35.27
C ASP A 1013 -12.29 -1.14 34.18
N ASN A 1014 -11.68 -2.02 33.37
CA ASN A 1014 -12.37 -2.69 32.26
C ASN A 1014 -12.24 -4.23 32.25
N TYR A 1015 -11.65 -4.78 33.30
CA TYR A 1015 -11.60 -6.20 33.63
C TYR A 1015 -11.76 -6.34 35.15
N GLY A 1016 -11.42 -7.50 35.73
CA GLY A 1016 -11.78 -7.87 37.10
C GLY A 1016 -13.00 -8.78 37.13
N ARG A 1017 -13.16 -9.61 36.09
CA ARG A 1017 -14.37 -10.43 35.92
C ARG A 1017 -14.34 -11.60 36.87
N HIS A 1018 -15.48 -11.86 37.50
CA HIS A 1018 -15.62 -13.03 38.35
C HIS A 1018 -15.70 -14.31 37.50
N LEU A 1019 -14.94 -15.33 37.92
CA LEU A 1019 -14.99 -16.66 37.34
C LEU A 1019 -15.99 -17.52 38.12
N PHE A 1020 -17.04 -17.99 37.44
CA PHE A 1020 -18.05 -18.87 38.01
C PHE A 1020 -17.79 -20.34 37.65
N ALA A 1021 -18.13 -21.24 38.57
CA ALA A 1021 -18.10 -22.68 38.38
C ALA A 1021 -19.48 -23.30 38.66
N GLY A 1022 -20.10 -23.90 37.64
CA GLY A 1022 -21.27 -24.77 37.80
C GLY A 1022 -20.83 -26.22 37.98
N ILE A 1023 -21.30 -26.89 39.05
CA ILE A 1023 -20.80 -28.20 39.48
C ILE A 1023 -21.94 -29.21 39.54
N ARG A 1024 -21.70 -30.43 39.01
CA ARG A 1024 -22.56 -31.61 39.18
C ARG A 1024 -21.87 -32.63 40.10
N THR A 1025 -22.56 -33.03 41.16
CA THR A 1025 -22.12 -34.01 42.14
C THR A 1025 -22.14 -35.40 41.52
N ALA A 1026 -21.10 -36.20 41.78
CA ALA A 1026 -21.03 -37.58 41.30
C ALA A 1026 -22.20 -38.41 41.85
N GLY A 1027 -23.16 -38.78 41.00
CA GLY A 1027 -24.31 -39.61 41.39
C GLY A 1027 -25.51 -39.60 40.44
N GLN A 1028 -25.68 -38.57 39.59
CA GLN A 1028 -26.92 -38.43 38.79
C GLN A 1028 -26.88 -38.96 37.34
N ARG A 1029 -25.71 -39.31 36.77
CA ARG A 1029 -25.63 -39.88 35.39
C ARG A 1029 -25.01 -41.27 35.28
N ASP A 1030 -24.36 -41.79 36.32
CA ASP A 1030 -23.90 -43.19 36.32
C ASP A 1030 -25.07 -44.19 36.40
N ALA A 1031 -26.29 -43.71 36.66
CA ALA A 1031 -27.53 -44.50 36.55
C ALA A 1031 -28.09 -44.59 35.11
N GLN A 1032 -27.46 -43.94 34.12
CA GLN A 1032 -27.88 -43.95 32.71
C GLN A 1032 -26.74 -44.22 31.71
N ARG A 1033 -25.53 -44.60 32.18
CA ARG A 1033 -24.46 -45.12 31.32
C ARG A 1033 -24.52 -46.63 31.22
#